data_AF-C5P245-F1
#
_entry.id   AF-C5P245-F1
#
_cell.length_a   1.000
_cell.length_b   1.000
_cell.length_c   1.000
_cell.angle_alpha   90.00
_cell.angle_beta   90.00
_cell.angle_gamma   90.00
#
_symmetry.space_group_name_H-M   'P 1'
#
loop_
_entity.id
_entity.type
_entity.pdbx_description
1 polymer ?
#
loop_
_entity_poly.entity_id
_entity_poly.type
_entity_poly.pdbx_seq_one_letter_code
_entity_poly.pdbx_strand_id
1 'polypeptide(L)'
;MEIFCRNVPDQVQEKHLKKEFTAILAQFSITSFSCRKAGKKNAFLTILDVQKAQRLMDVHGQDEQKKRRPAKPLKMFGRPIYLEKGRNEPDEYALRALRFEEEKRLAALTTSNIANTPQSSLVDGKSATVQVKRFPVTTMSCGFWDYQRGDPVFVEFFRCPGTGNMLFGKSSLRVTMKNVAPSTDYYLEFSYLNVQSIHIGTSQQATMTILTDIAPRYYISDPMEKAKAQTAKLLNRYAQVPTKRRVGNFGGDHAVTSGICFSYRFELWYRHTSAIRRLRDDDHLPPIGTWADRRVVYRYPFTVFKEQFDLFLEVQQIPFTLKFQIAKLVWNGEMSPMKALQFYPFIKRSRDIHGLEVVIEALKKLTTNLEYPSPDTHESDVDVIALGTLLDQMIERVDFQDSTRLNLVHPNNVKVHRAQVTPSGTYLYGPNIETKNRVLRQYNDHINNFLRVEFVDETGDPVYFDPQASLHNIFHERFKGVLKQGIKIGGCHFSFLGFSHSSLRSQTCWFVAPFTTSSGERFDAQSIIQGLGSFSHIYSPAKLAARIGQTFSETQTSIAIPEDAVFLNEPDVKRNGRVFSDGVGTFSPRLLYKIWSEYALREKVKPTVFQIRFAGAKGMVSLDTRLKGEQLRLRESMVKFSARRAFNIEVCGSGIRALPFYLNAQIIKILEDLGVPPTGFIKLQSDEIERLLSVGKSASKTSQFLEESSIAKEVRVPWLIEILHGLGFHHDQDPFLRSVVQLAIFFKMRDLKYRARIRVPEAVTLYGIMDETGYLNEGEIFCTFLNEEGGREILVRDQVIVTRAPALHPGDVQYAKAVDVPENSPLRSLHNCVIFSQHGFRDLPSMLSGGDLDGDLYNVIYDERLMPPCTYPPANYPKVEEKLLDREVVRDDIIDFFVTFMQQDQLGRIATIHQAIADQRPAGTLDRDCLLLAELHSVAVDFSKSGIPVDLTRIPKRPRYYPDFMAPSPRIKIADSIEVVEEEQYLAEDEDDDEDERPQRRYYKSNRILGVMYRNINEQEFLNAVRNASKLRRDDNTLLNAIWDYVASETEGFQWDHLVEDGRKVKDIYEDKLREIMQQYSKTPWKSSLTEVEVVMGSILGQNSKQSRRDKEASQSMREEYQELVNFTISMLTDRDSGGDDSLERSIACFWHALHGKYSGSRSQKKVALLSFPWIAAMVCLQEVDRFQRATVPF
;
A
#
# COMPACT_ATOMS: atom_id res chain seq x y z
N MET A 1 -21.76 23.79 27.98
CA MET A 1 -22.13 25.22 27.82
C MET A 1 -21.27 25.82 26.71
N GLU A 2 -21.87 26.56 25.77
CA GLU A 2 -21.12 27.41 24.83
C GLU A 2 -21.00 28.81 25.42
N ILE A 3 -19.81 29.39 25.37
CA ILE A 3 -19.48 30.72 25.85
C ILE A 3 -19.00 31.53 24.65
N PHE A 4 -19.62 32.68 24.43
CA PHE A 4 -19.26 33.62 23.39
C PHE A 4 -18.19 34.59 23.90
N CYS A 5 -17.05 34.64 23.21
CA CYS A 5 -15.91 35.49 23.55
C CYS A 5 -15.84 36.65 22.56
N ARG A 6 -16.00 37.90 23.04
CA ARG A 6 -15.89 39.11 22.23
C ARG A 6 -14.53 39.79 22.39
N ASN A 7 -14.21 40.65 21.42
CA ASN A 7 -13.00 41.47 21.38
C ASN A 7 -11.71 40.65 21.30
N VAL A 8 -11.79 39.46 20.73
CA VAL A 8 -10.64 38.63 20.39
C VAL A 8 -9.82 39.36 19.31
N PRO A 9 -8.49 39.48 19.40
CA PRO A 9 -7.74 40.17 18.36
C PRO A 9 -7.85 39.45 17.00
N ASP A 10 -8.06 40.23 15.93
CA ASP A 10 -8.25 39.65 14.59
C ASP A 10 -7.01 38.86 14.11
N GLN A 11 -5.82 39.22 14.59
CA GLN A 11 -4.55 38.57 14.26
C GLN A 11 -4.30 37.26 15.05
N VAL A 12 -5.05 37.00 16.12
CA VAL A 12 -4.86 35.82 16.99
C VAL A 12 -5.52 34.60 16.36
N GLN A 13 -4.77 33.51 16.22
CA GLN A 13 -5.27 32.23 15.72
C GLN A 13 -5.95 31.41 16.82
N GLU A 14 -6.72 30.40 16.42
CA GLU A 14 -7.46 29.52 17.33
C GLU A 14 -6.56 28.82 18.35
N LYS A 15 -5.36 28.39 17.94
CA LYS A 15 -4.38 27.74 18.82
C LYS A 15 -3.78 28.68 19.88
N HIS A 16 -3.45 29.92 19.52
CA HIS A 16 -2.96 30.91 20.49
C HIS A 16 -4.06 31.19 21.53
N LEU A 17 -5.29 31.33 21.05
CA LEU A 17 -6.45 31.56 21.91
C LEU A 17 -6.69 30.36 22.83
N LYS A 18 -6.58 29.14 22.31
CA LYS A 18 -6.65 27.90 23.10
C LYS A 18 -5.56 27.87 24.16
N LYS A 19 -4.29 28.14 23.83
CA LYS A 19 -3.15 28.15 24.75
C LYS A 19 -3.36 29.11 25.92
N GLU A 20 -3.78 30.35 25.65
CA GLU A 20 -4.10 31.32 26.69
C GLU A 20 -5.29 30.86 27.55
N PHE A 21 -6.36 30.34 26.92
CA PHE A 21 -7.50 29.82 27.67
C PHE A 21 -7.15 28.59 28.52
N THR A 22 -6.22 27.73 28.10
CA THR A 22 -5.80 26.56 28.88
C THR A 22 -5.34 26.97 30.29
N ALA A 23 -4.49 27.99 30.41
CA ALA A 23 -3.98 28.46 31.70
C ALA A 23 -5.10 29.04 32.59
N ILE A 24 -6.08 29.73 31.99
CA ILE A 24 -7.23 30.32 32.70
C ILE A 24 -8.19 29.22 33.16
N LEU A 25 -8.56 28.32 32.24
CA LEU A 25 -9.54 27.26 32.46
C LEU A 25 -9.05 26.20 33.47
N ALA A 26 -7.74 25.97 33.53
CA ALA A 26 -7.13 25.10 34.53
C ALA A 26 -7.48 25.51 35.98
N GLN A 27 -7.62 26.82 36.25
CA GLN A 27 -8.00 27.36 37.57
C GLN A 27 -9.41 26.94 38.01
N PHE A 28 -10.27 26.59 37.05
CA PHE A 28 -11.64 26.12 37.27
C PHE A 28 -11.78 24.60 37.15
N SER A 29 -10.65 23.88 37.12
CA SER A 29 -10.56 22.43 36.91
C SER A 29 -11.15 21.99 35.56
N ILE A 30 -11.00 22.83 34.52
CA ILE A 30 -11.44 22.56 33.16
C ILE A 30 -10.20 22.21 32.33
N THR A 31 -10.04 20.93 32.03
CA THR A 31 -8.89 20.36 31.32
C THR A 31 -9.16 20.15 29.83
N SER A 32 -10.41 19.81 29.49
CA SER A 32 -10.86 19.54 28.11
C SER A 32 -11.90 20.56 27.69
N PHE A 33 -11.60 21.33 26.62
CA PHE A 33 -12.48 22.35 26.07
C PHE A 33 -12.25 22.55 24.58
N SER A 34 -13.29 23.02 23.88
CA SER A 34 -13.17 23.45 22.48
C SER A 34 -13.06 24.96 22.44
N CYS A 35 -12.13 25.48 21.65
CA CYS A 35 -12.03 26.90 21.37
C CYS A 35 -12.15 27.08 19.86
N ARG A 36 -13.14 27.85 19.39
CA ARG A 36 -13.41 28.07 17.97
C ARG A 36 -13.44 29.56 17.67
N LYS A 37 -12.58 30.05 16.79
CA LYS A 37 -12.67 31.45 16.33
C LYS A 37 -13.87 31.63 15.38
N ALA A 38 -14.61 32.73 15.50
CA ALA A 38 -15.78 33.00 14.67
C ALA A 38 -15.84 34.46 14.20
N GLY A 39 -15.81 34.67 12.88
CA GLY A 39 -15.89 36.00 12.28
C GLY A 39 -14.77 36.95 12.74
N LYS A 40 -14.97 38.26 12.51
CA LYS A 40 -14.07 39.31 13.02
C LYS A 40 -14.31 39.51 14.52
N LYS A 41 -13.24 39.44 15.31
CA LYS A 41 -13.19 39.68 16.76
C LYS A 41 -14.01 38.79 17.70
N ASN A 42 -14.52 37.64 17.26
CA ASN A 42 -15.25 36.73 18.15
C ASN A 42 -14.66 35.31 18.18
N ALA A 43 -14.95 34.60 19.26
CA ALA A 43 -14.70 33.18 19.40
C ALA A 43 -15.80 32.52 20.24
N PHE A 44 -15.83 31.19 20.23
CA PHE A 44 -16.70 30.35 21.02
C PHE A 44 -15.86 29.38 21.82
N LEU A 45 -16.13 29.31 23.12
CA LEU A 45 -15.61 28.28 24.01
C LEU A 45 -16.71 27.28 24.33
N THR A 46 -16.46 26.00 24.07
CA THR A 46 -17.37 24.93 24.45
C THR A 46 -16.76 24.15 25.59
N ILE A 47 -17.46 24.14 26.73
CA ILE A 47 -17.04 23.49 27.97
C ILE A 47 -18.08 22.42 28.31
N LEU A 48 -17.61 21.22 28.63
CA LEU A 48 -18.47 20.07 28.88
C LEU A 48 -19.29 20.21 30.16
N ASP A 49 -18.63 20.55 31.27
CA ASP A 49 -19.23 20.69 32.60
C ASP A 49 -19.86 22.07 32.78
N VAL A 50 -21.19 22.10 32.92
CA VAL A 50 -21.98 23.33 33.06
C VAL A 50 -21.69 24.05 34.37
N GLN A 51 -21.42 23.33 35.47
CA GLN A 51 -21.11 23.95 36.76
C GLN A 51 -19.74 24.61 36.72
N LYS A 52 -18.74 23.93 36.14
CA LYS A 52 -17.41 24.54 35.95
C LYS A 52 -17.46 25.76 35.04
N ALA A 53 -18.24 25.69 33.96
CA ALA A 53 -18.46 26.82 33.08
C ALA A 53 -19.18 27.98 33.80
N GLN A 54 -20.16 27.70 34.67
CA GLN A 54 -20.83 28.75 35.44
C GLN A 54 -19.87 29.42 36.42
N ARG A 55 -19.00 28.68 37.11
CA ARG A 55 -17.95 29.26 37.97
C ARG A 55 -17.02 30.20 37.19
N LEU A 56 -16.63 29.83 35.97
CA LEU A 56 -15.87 30.70 35.07
C LEU A 56 -16.66 31.98 34.74
N MET A 57 -17.95 31.86 34.42
CA MET A 57 -18.83 32.98 34.09
C MET A 57 -19.12 33.88 35.29
N ASP A 58 -19.17 33.36 36.51
CA ASP A 58 -19.39 34.17 37.72
C ASP A 58 -18.18 35.08 38.02
N VAL A 59 -16.97 34.65 37.63
CA VAL A 59 -15.73 35.41 37.82
C VAL A 59 -15.45 36.35 36.64
N HIS A 60 -15.51 35.83 35.41
CA HIS A 60 -15.05 36.52 34.20
C HIS A 60 -16.17 36.88 33.22
N GLY A 61 -17.40 36.42 33.46
CA GLY A 61 -18.53 36.64 32.59
C GLY A 61 -19.12 38.04 32.70
N GLN A 62 -19.68 38.51 31.58
CA GLN A 62 -20.43 39.74 31.46
C GLN A 62 -21.85 39.43 30.98
N ASP A 63 -22.83 40.17 31.48
CA ASP A 63 -24.23 40.05 31.05
C ASP A 63 -24.73 41.44 30.61
N GLU A 64 -24.85 41.63 29.29
CA GLU A 64 -25.37 42.88 28.70
C GLU A 64 -26.83 43.15 29.09
N GLN A 65 -27.65 42.12 29.34
CA GLN A 65 -29.05 42.30 29.72
C GLN A 65 -29.19 42.73 31.19
N LYS A 66 -28.27 42.30 32.05
CA LYS A 66 -28.29 42.62 33.50
C LYS A 66 -27.36 43.75 33.93
N LYS A 67 -26.66 44.41 32.99
CA LYS A 67 -25.63 45.45 33.27
C LYS A 67 -24.58 45.00 34.32
N ARG A 68 -24.30 43.69 34.42
CA ARG A 68 -23.37 43.14 35.42
C ARG A 68 -21.95 43.17 34.86
N ARG A 69 -21.03 43.86 35.55
CA ARG A 69 -19.60 43.87 35.23
C ARG A 69 -18.93 42.58 35.74
N PRO A 70 -17.90 42.06 35.06
CA PRO A 70 -17.18 40.87 35.52
C PRO A 70 -16.49 41.14 36.86
N ALA A 71 -16.47 40.16 37.75
CA ALA A 71 -15.80 40.28 39.05
C ALA A 71 -14.28 40.46 38.89
N LYS A 72 -13.69 39.80 37.88
CA LYS A 72 -12.31 40.02 37.43
C LYS A 72 -12.28 40.15 35.90
N PRO A 73 -11.84 41.29 35.34
CA PRO A 73 -11.74 41.44 33.89
C PRO A 73 -10.70 40.47 33.32
N LEU A 74 -11.03 39.81 32.22
CA LEU A 74 -10.11 38.92 31.52
C LEU A 74 -9.29 39.73 30.52
N LYS A 75 -7.97 39.70 30.63
CA LYS A 75 -7.06 40.37 29.68
C LYS A 75 -6.20 39.33 28.99
N MET A 76 -6.33 39.22 27.68
CA MET A 76 -5.51 38.33 26.84
C MET A 76 -4.93 39.15 25.69
N PHE A 77 -3.68 38.90 25.32
CA PHE A 77 -2.97 39.64 24.26
C PHE A 77 -3.02 41.17 24.45
N GLY A 78 -2.94 41.64 25.70
CA GLY A 78 -2.97 43.06 26.02
C GLY A 78 -4.35 43.73 25.92
N ARG A 79 -5.44 43.01 25.60
CA ARG A 79 -6.80 43.55 25.43
C ARG A 79 -7.82 42.88 26.35
N PRO A 80 -8.88 43.57 26.77
CA PRO A 80 -9.97 42.95 27.52
C PRO A 80 -10.76 42.01 26.60
N ILE A 81 -10.96 40.76 27.01
CA ILE A 81 -11.83 39.78 26.36
C ILE A 81 -13.09 39.63 27.21
N TYR A 82 -14.25 39.73 26.56
CA TYR A 82 -15.55 39.65 27.25
C TYR A 82 -16.17 38.28 27.02
N LEU A 83 -16.51 37.58 28.11
CA LEU A 83 -17.15 36.27 28.06
C LEU A 83 -18.64 36.40 28.31
N GLU A 84 -19.45 35.79 27.47
CA GLU A 84 -20.91 35.81 27.59
C GLU A 84 -21.46 34.41 27.36
N LYS A 85 -22.64 34.12 27.90
CA LYS A 85 -23.30 32.85 27.59
C LYS A 85 -23.71 32.83 26.13
N GLY A 86 -23.30 31.79 25.39
CA GLY A 86 -23.69 31.58 24.01
C GLY A 86 -25.21 31.50 23.86
N ARG A 87 -25.73 32.04 22.76
CA ARG A 87 -27.19 32.05 22.47
C ARG A 87 -27.67 30.77 21.78
N ASN A 88 -26.75 30.05 21.13
CA ASN A 88 -27.05 28.81 20.42
C ASN A 88 -26.74 27.60 21.30
N GLU A 89 -27.38 26.48 20.99
CA GLU A 89 -26.96 25.21 21.57
C GLU A 89 -25.56 24.83 21.05
N PRO A 90 -24.69 24.27 21.90
CA PRO A 90 -23.38 23.83 21.46
C PRO A 90 -23.51 22.71 20.42
N ASP A 91 -22.62 22.71 19.42
CA ASP A 91 -22.49 21.62 18.45
C ASP A 91 -22.38 20.26 19.16
N GLU A 92 -23.34 19.37 18.87
CA GLU A 92 -23.45 18.06 19.50
C GLU A 92 -22.18 17.23 19.33
N TYR A 93 -21.59 17.22 18.13
CA TYR A 93 -20.39 16.43 17.85
C TYR A 93 -19.14 17.03 18.50
N ALA A 94 -19.12 18.35 18.71
CA ALA A 94 -18.10 19.00 19.53
C ALA A 94 -18.18 18.53 20.99
N LEU A 95 -19.40 18.43 21.54
CA LEU A 95 -19.61 17.92 22.89
C LEU A 95 -19.23 16.44 23.00
N ARG A 96 -19.62 15.60 22.04
CA ARG A 96 -19.26 14.18 22.02
C ARG A 96 -17.75 13.97 21.90
N ALA A 97 -17.05 14.76 21.08
CA ALA A 97 -15.59 14.71 20.97
C ALA A 97 -14.91 15.13 22.28
N LEU A 98 -15.40 16.19 22.94
CA LEU A 98 -14.89 16.63 24.24
C LEU A 98 -15.09 15.57 25.34
N ARG A 99 -16.25 14.90 25.36
CA ARG A 99 -16.49 13.78 26.28
C ARG A 99 -15.48 12.67 26.06
N PHE A 100 -15.27 12.31 24.79
CA PHE A 100 -14.34 11.24 24.43
C PHE A 100 -12.89 11.54 24.80
N GLU A 101 -12.43 12.78 24.57
CA GLU A 101 -11.09 13.22 24.99
C GLU A 101 -10.92 13.19 26.53
N GLU A 102 -11.93 13.63 27.28
CA GLU A 102 -11.88 13.60 28.74
C GLU A 102 -11.93 12.15 29.28
N GLU A 103 -12.75 11.27 28.70
CA GLU A 103 -12.78 9.84 29.01
C GLU A 103 -11.40 9.19 28.82
N LYS A 104 -10.74 9.46 27.68
CA LYS A 104 -9.38 8.97 27.41
C LYS A 104 -8.36 9.49 28.42
N ARG A 105 -8.42 10.79 28.73
CA ARG A 105 -7.52 11.43 29.70
C ARG A 105 -7.66 10.80 31.09
N LEU A 106 -8.89 10.54 31.53
CA LEU A 106 -9.17 9.89 32.82
C LEU A 106 -8.71 8.43 32.83
N ALA A 107 -8.91 7.69 31.73
CA ALA A 107 -8.40 6.33 31.58
C ALA A 107 -6.87 6.28 31.70
N ALA A 108 -6.16 7.17 31.00
CA ALA A 108 -4.70 7.25 31.05
C ALA A 108 -4.16 7.50 32.48
N LEU A 109 -4.82 8.39 33.24
CA LEU A 109 -4.50 8.67 34.65
C LEU A 109 -4.76 7.48 35.59
N THR A 110 -5.66 6.57 35.20
CA THR A 110 -5.99 5.39 36.00
C THR A 110 -5.00 4.26 35.73
N THR A 111 -4.60 4.07 34.46
CA THR A 111 -3.61 3.06 34.05
C THR A 111 -2.21 3.36 34.60
N SER A 112 -1.81 4.63 34.68
CA SER A 112 -0.52 5.03 35.26
C SER A 112 -0.39 4.73 36.76
N ASN A 113 -1.50 4.58 37.48
CA ASN A 113 -1.50 4.22 38.91
C ASN A 113 -1.52 2.70 39.17
N ILE A 114 -1.68 1.86 38.15
CA ILE A 114 -1.83 0.39 38.30
C ILE A 114 -0.55 -0.36 37.87
N ALA A 115 0.38 0.29 37.16
CA ALA A 115 1.70 -0.28 36.86
C ALA A 115 2.64 -0.20 38.08
N ASN A 116 2.48 -1.12 39.03
CA ASN A 116 3.49 -1.41 40.05
C ASN A 116 4.71 -2.09 39.39
N THR A 117 5.59 -1.27 38.82
CA THR A 117 7.01 -1.57 38.62
C THR A 117 7.76 -0.48 39.39
N PRO A 118 8.71 -0.80 40.29
CA PRO A 118 9.40 0.24 41.06
C PRO A 118 10.36 1.00 40.14
N GLN A 119 9.85 2.02 39.45
CA GLN A 119 10.67 3.09 38.91
C GLN A 119 10.70 4.24 39.91
N SER A 120 11.89 4.50 40.42
CA SER A 120 12.22 5.65 41.24
C SER A 120 12.02 6.94 40.43
N SER A 121 10.90 7.63 40.64
CA SER A 121 10.76 9.05 40.29
C SER A 121 9.56 9.69 40.98
N LEU A 122 9.47 9.54 42.29
CA LEU A 122 8.75 10.49 43.14
C LEU A 122 9.70 10.92 44.25
N VAL A 123 10.32 12.07 44.03
CA VAL A 123 10.76 13.12 44.97
C VAL A 123 11.82 13.93 44.21
N ASP A 124 11.35 14.92 43.46
CA ASP A 124 11.91 16.27 43.47
C ASP A 124 11.11 17.14 42.51
N GLY A 125 10.65 18.28 43.01
CA GLY A 125 9.92 19.31 42.27
C GLY A 125 10.79 20.01 41.23
N LYS A 126 11.27 19.27 40.22
CA LYS A 126 11.80 19.85 38.99
C LYS A 126 10.62 20.09 38.07
N SER A 127 10.22 21.36 38.01
CA SER A 127 9.52 21.95 36.87
C SER A 127 9.92 21.21 35.59
N ALA A 128 8.96 20.65 34.86
CA ALA A 128 9.21 20.10 33.53
C ALA A 128 9.92 21.17 32.71
N THR A 129 11.25 21.09 32.61
CA THR A 129 12.04 22.03 31.84
C THR A 129 11.66 21.79 30.41
N VAL A 130 10.91 22.73 29.82
CA VAL A 130 10.60 22.80 28.40
C VAL A 130 11.91 22.61 27.64
N GLN A 131 12.15 21.40 27.11
CA GLN A 131 13.33 21.15 26.31
C GLN A 131 13.22 22.00 25.05
N VAL A 132 14.23 22.81 24.79
CA VAL A 132 14.29 23.65 23.59
C VAL A 132 14.37 22.72 22.38
N LYS A 133 13.28 22.61 21.61
CA LYS A 133 13.22 21.82 20.37
C LYS A 133 13.48 22.64 19.10
N ARG A 134 13.76 23.94 19.26
CA ARG A 134 13.98 24.91 18.16
C ARG A 134 15.40 25.45 18.17
N PHE A 135 16.09 25.35 17.04
CA PHE A 135 17.50 25.73 16.89
C PHE A 135 17.71 26.64 15.67
N PRO A 136 18.30 27.83 15.83
CA PRO A 136 18.61 28.71 14.70
C PRO A 136 19.68 28.12 13.78
N VAL A 137 19.48 28.28 12.47
CA VAL A 137 20.42 27.82 11.42
C VAL A 137 20.87 29.00 10.55
N THR A 138 22.11 28.98 10.03
CA THR A 138 22.66 30.03 9.14
C THR A 138 22.94 29.56 7.72
N THR A 139 23.15 28.26 7.56
CA THR A 139 23.49 27.66 6.27
C THR A 139 22.94 26.26 6.22
N MET A 140 22.43 25.87 5.05
CA MET A 140 22.15 24.49 4.69
C MET A 140 23.08 24.10 3.53
N SER A 141 23.61 22.89 3.59
CA SER A 141 24.37 22.25 2.52
C SER A 141 23.83 20.85 2.23
N CYS A 142 23.92 20.42 0.98
CA CYS A 142 23.54 19.08 0.52
C CYS A 142 24.73 18.45 -0.21
N GLY A 143 24.97 17.15 0.02
CA GLY A 143 26.16 16.49 -0.46
C GLY A 143 26.26 15.00 -0.14
N PHE A 144 27.49 14.50 -0.16
CA PHE A 144 27.85 13.11 0.14
C PHE A 144 28.81 13.04 1.32
N TRP A 145 28.80 11.92 2.01
CA TRP A 145 29.91 11.49 2.84
C TRP A 145 30.98 10.80 1.98
N ASP A 146 32.25 11.04 2.30
CA ASP A 146 33.40 10.34 1.72
C ASP A 146 34.56 10.33 2.72
N TYR A 147 35.73 9.84 2.31
CA TYR A 147 36.94 9.82 3.14
C TYR A 147 38.07 10.63 2.50
N GLN A 148 38.87 11.27 3.34
CA GLN A 148 40.12 11.90 2.92
C GLN A 148 41.21 11.59 3.95
N ARG A 149 42.21 10.80 3.53
CA ARG A 149 43.32 10.36 4.38
C ARG A 149 42.85 9.61 5.65
N GLY A 150 41.87 8.71 5.52
CA GLY A 150 41.33 7.94 6.65
C GLY A 150 40.22 8.62 7.45
N ASP A 151 39.97 9.92 7.25
CA ASP A 151 38.97 10.65 8.03
C ASP A 151 37.67 10.88 7.22
N PRO A 152 36.48 10.66 7.82
CA PRO A 152 35.21 10.94 7.16
C PRO A 152 35.02 12.45 6.96
N VAL A 153 34.68 12.84 5.73
CA VAL A 153 34.46 14.21 5.30
C VAL A 153 33.09 14.37 4.63
N PHE A 154 32.46 15.53 4.83
CA PHE A 154 31.26 15.91 4.11
C PHE A 154 31.66 16.66 2.83
N VAL A 155 31.41 16.04 1.68
CA VAL A 155 31.62 16.62 0.35
C VAL A 155 30.38 17.44 -0.03
N GLU A 156 30.54 18.76 -0.03
CA GLU A 156 29.49 19.72 -0.34
C GLU A 156 29.35 19.91 -1.86
N PHE A 157 28.13 19.68 -2.37
CA PHE A 157 27.77 19.89 -3.78
C PHE A 157 26.73 20.99 -3.98
N PHE A 158 25.98 21.32 -2.95
CA PHE A 158 25.04 22.42 -2.94
C PHE A 158 25.12 23.16 -1.61
N ARG A 159 25.12 24.50 -1.66
CA ARG A 159 25.15 25.37 -0.49
C ARG A 159 24.09 26.45 -0.61
N CYS A 160 23.34 26.64 0.45
CA CYS A 160 22.25 27.59 0.57
C CYS A 160 22.48 28.44 1.83
N PRO A 161 23.12 29.62 1.70
CA PRO A 161 23.23 30.56 2.81
C PRO A 161 21.86 31.16 3.13
N GLY A 162 21.53 31.31 4.41
CA GLY A 162 20.27 31.94 4.84
C GLY A 162 19.98 31.74 6.31
N THR A 163 19.38 32.75 6.96
CA THR A 163 18.99 32.62 8.37
C THR A 163 17.71 31.84 8.50
N GLY A 164 17.65 30.89 9.42
CA GLY A 164 16.53 29.98 9.54
C GLY A 164 16.33 29.41 10.92
N ASN A 165 15.40 28.47 11.02
CA ASN A 165 15.19 27.67 12.22
C ASN A 165 14.97 26.21 11.86
N MET A 166 15.41 25.35 12.76
CA MET A 166 15.18 23.92 12.76
C MET A 166 14.33 23.54 13.98
N LEU A 167 13.33 22.68 13.78
CA LEU A 167 12.37 22.27 14.79
C LEU A 167 12.27 20.74 14.85
N PHE A 168 12.61 20.16 16.00
CA PHE A 168 12.41 18.75 16.28
C PHE A 168 10.95 18.53 16.70
N GLY A 169 10.14 17.96 15.80
CA GLY A 169 8.76 17.60 16.08
C GLY A 169 8.63 16.23 16.72
N LYS A 170 7.40 15.71 16.80
CA LYS A 170 7.16 14.34 17.30
C LYS A 170 7.56 13.23 16.32
N SER A 171 7.36 13.45 15.03
CA SER A 171 7.57 12.42 13.99
C SER A 171 8.45 12.88 12.81
N SER A 172 8.81 14.16 12.78
CA SER A 172 9.63 14.75 11.74
C SER A 172 10.46 15.91 12.26
N LEU A 173 11.59 16.16 11.60
CA LEU A 173 12.40 17.35 11.75
C LEU A 173 12.09 18.31 10.62
N ARG A 174 11.80 19.57 10.96
CA ARG A 174 11.47 20.62 9.99
C ARG A 174 12.54 21.69 10.00
N VAL A 175 12.98 22.14 8.82
CA VAL A 175 13.96 23.21 8.68
C VAL A 175 13.41 24.28 7.75
N THR A 176 13.44 25.53 8.21
CA THR A 176 13.03 26.69 7.42
C THR A 176 14.21 27.62 7.23
N MET A 177 14.58 27.91 5.99
CA MET A 177 15.58 28.90 5.59
C MET A 177 14.85 30.14 5.07
N LYS A 178 15.00 31.28 5.74
CA LYS A 178 14.28 32.52 5.40
C LYS A 178 15.14 33.45 4.53
N ASN A 179 14.49 34.17 3.63
CA ASN A 179 15.10 35.19 2.75
C ASN A 179 16.32 34.68 1.96
N VAL A 180 16.27 33.45 1.44
CA VAL A 180 17.38 32.85 0.68
C VAL A 180 17.61 33.57 -0.65
N ALA A 181 16.52 33.97 -1.29
CA ALA A 181 16.46 34.94 -2.39
C ALA A 181 15.52 36.08 -1.97
N PRO A 182 15.46 37.25 -2.67
CA PRO A 182 14.64 38.39 -2.23
C PRO A 182 13.22 37.97 -1.82
N SER A 183 12.97 37.95 -0.51
CA SER A 183 11.69 37.58 0.12
C SER A 183 11.17 36.14 -0.17
N THR A 184 12.05 35.19 -0.54
CA THR A 184 11.72 33.78 -0.75
C THR A 184 12.24 32.89 0.38
N ASP A 185 11.38 32.03 0.91
CA ASP A 185 11.69 31.09 2.00
C ASP A 185 11.67 29.64 1.51
N TYR A 186 12.62 28.83 1.98
CA TYR A 186 12.72 27.40 1.69
C TYR A 186 12.40 26.58 2.93
N TYR A 187 11.68 25.48 2.74
CA TYR A 187 11.29 24.56 3.82
C TYR A 187 11.70 23.14 3.46
N LEU A 188 12.23 22.41 4.44
CA LEU A 188 12.58 21.00 4.36
C LEU A 188 11.88 20.23 5.49
N GLU A 189 11.31 19.09 5.16
CA GLU A 189 10.71 18.17 6.13
C GLU A 189 11.36 16.78 6.02
N PHE A 190 12.01 16.36 7.11
CA PHE A 190 12.64 15.05 7.27
C PHE A 190 11.76 14.17 8.16
N SER A 191 11.22 13.09 7.62
CA SER A 191 10.54 12.07 8.44
C SER A 191 11.59 11.28 9.22
N TYR A 192 11.42 11.13 10.54
CA TYR A 192 12.36 10.36 11.36
C TYR A 192 12.49 8.90 10.92
N LEU A 193 11.46 8.35 10.28
CA LEU A 193 11.49 6.98 9.72
C LEU A 193 12.54 6.78 8.64
N ASN A 194 13.00 7.86 7.98
CA ASN A 194 13.96 7.80 6.89
C ASN A 194 15.29 8.45 7.25
N VAL A 195 15.49 8.81 8.53
CA VAL A 195 16.75 9.35 9.03
C VAL A 195 17.54 8.20 9.61
N GLN A 196 18.68 7.87 8.99
CA GLN A 196 19.56 6.81 9.47
C GLN A 196 20.30 7.26 10.74
N SER A 197 20.85 8.47 10.71
CA SER A 197 21.60 9.03 11.84
C SER A 197 21.71 10.55 11.75
N ILE A 198 21.94 11.17 12.91
CA ILE A 198 22.20 12.60 13.05
C ILE A 198 23.57 12.76 13.73
N HIS A 199 24.51 13.45 13.10
CA HIS A 199 25.83 13.72 13.67
C HIS A 199 25.97 15.19 14.04
N ILE A 200 26.37 15.46 15.28
CA ILE A 200 26.56 16.82 15.79
C ILE A 200 28.05 17.16 15.83
N GLY A 201 28.38 18.35 15.35
CA GLY A 201 29.71 18.95 15.41
C GLY A 201 30.25 19.19 16.82
N THR A 202 31.48 19.69 16.90
CA THR A 202 32.15 20.01 18.16
C THR A 202 31.61 21.32 18.78
N SER A 203 32.06 21.69 19.98
CA SER A 203 31.71 23.00 20.57
C SER A 203 32.30 24.18 19.80
N GLN A 204 33.39 23.97 19.05
CA GLN A 204 34.03 24.97 18.19
C GLN A 204 33.38 25.05 16.80
N GLN A 205 32.77 23.95 16.33
CA GLN A 205 32.07 23.86 15.05
C GLN A 205 30.61 23.48 15.29
N ALA A 206 29.76 24.48 15.50
CA ALA A 206 28.35 24.27 15.77
C ALA A 206 27.61 23.85 14.49
N THR A 207 27.66 22.55 14.18
CA THR A 207 27.04 21.98 12.98
C THR A 207 26.23 20.74 13.31
N MET A 208 25.35 20.37 12.39
CA MET A 208 24.58 19.14 12.45
C MET A 208 24.46 18.57 11.04
N THR A 209 24.81 17.30 10.88
CA THR A 209 24.65 16.57 9.62
C THR A 209 23.59 15.50 9.80
N ILE A 210 22.70 15.36 8.82
CA ILE A 210 21.64 14.37 8.79
C ILE A 210 21.92 13.45 7.61
N LEU A 211 21.99 12.15 7.88
CA LEU A 211 22.02 11.12 6.86
C LEU A 211 20.62 10.52 6.73
N THR A 212 20.08 10.53 5.51
CA THR A 212 18.74 9.99 5.22
C THR A 212 18.76 8.95 4.12
N ASP A 213 17.78 8.06 4.15
CA ASP A 213 17.55 7.04 3.12
C ASP A 213 16.96 7.62 1.83
N ILE A 214 16.19 8.69 1.94
CA ILE A 214 15.46 9.33 0.85
C ILE A 214 15.54 10.86 0.98
N ALA A 215 15.27 11.57 -0.11
CA ALA A 215 15.18 13.03 -0.10
C ALA A 215 14.10 13.55 0.89
N PRO A 216 14.35 14.65 1.61
CA PRO A 216 13.32 15.35 2.38
C PRO A 216 12.31 16.02 1.45
N ARG A 217 11.12 16.34 1.98
CA ARG A 217 10.14 17.11 1.22
C ARG A 217 10.54 18.57 1.16
N TYR A 218 10.49 19.17 -0.03
CA TYR A 218 10.85 20.57 -0.24
C TYR A 218 9.64 21.45 -0.53
N TYR A 219 9.67 22.67 0.02
CA TYR A 219 8.67 23.70 -0.27
C TYR A 219 9.33 25.06 -0.46
N ILE A 220 8.70 25.89 -1.31
CA ILE A 220 9.09 27.29 -1.52
C ILE A 220 7.89 28.19 -1.20
N SER A 221 8.12 29.28 -0.47
CA SER A 221 7.15 30.38 -0.29
C SER A 221 7.75 31.68 -0.80
N ASP A 222 7.19 32.23 -1.87
CA ASP A 222 7.64 33.46 -2.52
C ASP A 222 6.69 34.65 -2.23
N PRO A 223 7.08 35.89 -2.57
CA PRO A 223 6.25 37.08 -2.30
C PRO A 223 4.89 37.04 -2.98
N MET A 224 4.80 36.43 -4.16
CA MET A 224 3.56 36.37 -4.92
C MET A 224 2.56 35.42 -4.25
N GLU A 225 3.01 34.26 -3.77
CA GLU A 225 2.16 33.33 -3.00
C GLU A 225 1.72 33.96 -1.68
N LYS A 226 2.63 34.65 -0.97
CA LYS A 226 2.29 35.44 0.22
C LYS A 226 1.24 36.51 -0.09
N ALA A 227 1.36 37.22 -1.21
CA ALA A 227 0.41 38.25 -1.64
C ALA A 227 -0.95 37.67 -2.08
N LYS A 228 -0.97 36.54 -2.80
CA LYS A 228 -2.20 35.83 -3.19
C LYS A 228 -2.97 35.35 -1.96
N ALA A 229 -2.27 34.74 -1.00
CA ALA A 229 -2.87 34.29 0.25
C ALA A 229 -3.42 35.48 1.06
N GLN A 230 -2.69 36.60 1.15
CA GLN A 230 -3.17 37.82 1.81
C GLN A 230 -4.40 38.43 1.11
N THR A 231 -4.38 38.51 -0.22
CA THR A 231 -5.50 39.06 -1.02
C THR A 231 -6.76 38.18 -0.89
N ALA A 232 -6.60 36.85 -0.90
CA ALA A 232 -7.71 35.93 -0.70
C ALA A 232 -8.31 36.04 0.71
N LYS A 233 -7.45 36.21 1.74
CA LYS A 233 -7.88 36.51 3.12
C LYS A 233 -8.67 37.82 3.20
N LEU A 234 -8.27 38.86 2.45
CA LEU A 234 -8.98 40.14 2.38
C LEU A 234 -10.34 40.03 1.68
N LEU A 235 -10.44 39.23 0.62
CA LEU A 235 -11.67 39.02 -0.16
C LEU A 235 -12.67 38.05 0.47
N ASN A 236 -12.41 37.57 1.70
CA ASN A 236 -13.28 36.66 2.44
C ASN A 236 -13.68 35.39 1.66
N ARG A 237 -12.83 34.97 0.71
CA ARG A 237 -13.02 33.70 0.01
C ARG A 237 -12.73 32.59 1.01
N TYR A 238 -13.75 31.80 1.35
CA TYR A 238 -13.67 30.65 2.27
C TYR A 238 -12.71 29.53 1.81
N ALA A 239 -12.08 29.66 0.64
CA ALA A 239 -11.06 28.74 0.16
C ALA A 239 -9.69 29.13 0.73
N GLN A 240 -9.07 28.23 1.51
CA GLN A 240 -7.66 28.36 1.89
C GLN A 240 -6.82 28.39 0.61
N VAL A 241 -6.20 29.53 0.32
CA VAL A 241 -5.22 29.65 -0.76
C VAL A 241 -3.87 29.19 -0.21
N PRO A 242 -3.16 28.28 -0.90
CA PRO A 242 -1.85 27.80 -0.47
C PRO A 242 -0.89 28.95 -0.17
N THR A 243 -0.07 28.78 0.87
CA THR A 243 0.94 29.78 1.30
C THR A 243 2.34 29.44 0.80
N LYS A 244 2.52 28.21 0.32
CA LYS A 244 3.75 27.68 -0.26
C LYS A 244 3.43 26.78 -1.46
N ARG A 245 4.46 26.37 -2.19
CA ARG A 245 4.38 25.33 -3.24
C ARG A 245 5.32 24.19 -2.91
N ARG A 246 4.87 22.95 -3.12
CA ARG A 246 5.72 21.76 -3.02
C ARG A 246 6.58 21.67 -4.28
N VAL A 247 7.88 21.47 -4.11
CA VAL A 247 8.85 21.40 -5.21
C VAL A 247 9.72 20.16 -5.06
N GLY A 248 10.36 19.75 -6.16
CA GLY A 248 11.34 18.65 -6.13
C GLY A 248 12.74 19.10 -5.71
N ASN A 249 13.06 20.38 -5.88
CA ASN A 249 14.37 20.98 -5.64
C ASN A 249 14.25 22.50 -5.50
N PHE A 250 15.39 23.17 -5.24
CA PHE A 250 15.46 24.62 -5.05
C PHE A 250 16.09 25.36 -6.26
N GLY A 251 16.21 24.69 -7.41
CA GLY A 251 16.87 25.21 -8.61
C GLY A 251 18.40 25.10 -8.58
N GLY A 252 19.05 25.56 -9.66
CA GLY A 252 20.50 25.51 -9.82
C GLY A 252 21.07 24.09 -9.67
N ASP A 253 22.23 23.96 -9.02
CA ASP A 253 22.87 22.66 -8.74
C ASP A 253 22.04 21.75 -7.82
N HIS A 254 21.06 22.30 -7.07
CA HIS A 254 20.14 21.48 -6.27
C HIS A 254 19.24 20.60 -7.15
N ALA A 255 18.95 21.01 -8.39
CA ALA A 255 18.08 20.26 -9.28
C ALA A 255 18.61 18.87 -9.63
N VAL A 256 19.93 18.70 -9.67
CA VAL A 256 20.58 17.41 -9.97
C VAL A 256 21.01 16.66 -8.71
N THR A 257 21.28 17.37 -7.61
CA THR A 257 21.70 16.75 -6.34
C THR A 257 20.55 16.30 -5.46
N SER A 258 19.40 16.99 -5.46
CA SER A 258 18.27 16.72 -4.55
C SER A 258 17.69 15.31 -4.58
N GLY A 259 17.86 14.58 -5.69
CA GLY A 259 17.41 13.19 -5.86
C GLY A 259 18.53 12.15 -5.80
N ILE A 260 19.77 12.54 -5.46
CA ILE A 260 20.95 11.65 -5.46
C ILE A 260 21.78 11.83 -4.17
N CYS A 261 21.87 13.06 -3.65
CA CYS A 261 22.60 13.41 -2.44
C CYS A 261 21.63 13.42 -1.25
N PHE A 262 21.77 12.46 -0.32
CA PHE A 262 20.88 12.32 0.85
C PHE A 262 21.56 12.68 2.19
N SER A 263 22.66 13.43 2.14
CA SER A 263 23.31 13.97 3.33
C SER A 263 23.15 15.48 3.38
N TYR A 264 22.61 15.99 4.50
CA TYR A 264 22.35 17.42 4.70
C TYR A 264 23.13 17.94 5.89
N ARG A 265 23.93 18.98 5.69
CA ARG A 265 24.72 19.64 6.74
C ARG A 265 24.15 21.02 7.03
N PHE A 266 23.92 21.32 8.29
CA PHE A 266 23.40 22.60 8.78
C PHE A 266 24.43 23.28 9.69
N GLU A 267 24.64 24.58 9.48
CA GLU A 267 25.40 25.43 10.39
C GLU A 267 24.44 26.06 11.41
N LEU A 268 24.74 25.89 12.69
CA LEU A 268 23.91 26.33 13.82
C LEU A 268 24.46 27.63 14.43
N TRP A 269 23.61 28.41 15.08
CA TRP A 269 24.07 29.52 15.92
C TRP A 269 24.87 29.01 17.15
N TYR A 270 25.79 29.82 17.66
CA TYR A 270 26.77 29.44 18.69
C TYR A 270 26.13 28.85 19.97
N ARG A 271 26.77 27.82 20.58
CA ARG A 271 26.40 27.08 21.83
C ARG A 271 25.16 26.18 21.80
N HIS A 272 24.54 25.89 20.66
CA HIS A 272 23.36 25.01 20.60
C HIS A 272 23.65 23.49 20.53
N THR A 273 24.89 23.06 20.25
CA THR A 273 25.24 21.63 20.14
C THR A 273 25.01 20.86 21.44
N SER A 274 25.30 21.45 22.60
CA SER A 274 25.02 20.86 23.92
C SER A 274 23.52 20.73 24.24
N ALA A 275 22.67 21.55 23.62
CA ALA A 275 21.22 21.44 23.78
C ALA A 275 20.64 20.32 22.91
N ILE A 276 21.11 20.18 21.66
CA ILE A 276 20.70 19.08 20.78
C ILE A 276 21.21 17.73 21.32
N ARG A 277 22.43 17.67 21.86
CA ARG A 277 22.95 16.44 22.50
C ARG A 277 22.10 15.94 23.67
N ARG A 278 21.38 16.82 24.36
CA ARG A 278 20.44 16.45 25.44
C ARG A 278 19.15 15.82 24.92
N LEU A 279 18.91 15.84 23.60
CA LEU A 279 17.80 15.14 22.96
C LEU A 279 18.13 13.67 22.68
N ARG A 280 19.36 13.20 22.93
CA ARG A 280 19.78 11.81 22.70
C ARG A 280 18.94 10.80 23.50
N ASP A 281 18.39 11.21 24.64
CA ASP A 281 17.61 10.37 25.54
C ASP A 281 16.11 10.33 25.17
N ASP A 282 15.70 10.95 24.05
CA ASP A 282 14.32 10.87 23.53
C ASP A 282 14.20 9.64 22.62
N ASP A 283 13.52 8.59 23.10
CA ASP A 283 13.35 7.29 22.42
C ASP A 283 12.68 7.39 21.02
N HIS A 284 12.08 8.54 20.69
CA HIS A 284 11.45 8.76 19.38
C HIS A 284 12.39 9.39 18.34
N LEU A 285 13.58 9.85 18.73
CA LEU A 285 14.52 10.50 17.82
C LEU A 285 15.50 9.49 17.17
N PRO A 286 15.94 9.75 15.93
CA PRO A 286 16.99 8.96 15.30
C PRO A 286 18.30 8.98 16.10
N PRO A 287 19.19 7.97 15.93
CA PRO A 287 20.47 7.92 16.62
C PRO A 287 21.28 9.20 16.46
N ILE A 288 21.67 9.80 17.58
CA ILE A 288 22.45 11.05 17.63
C ILE A 288 23.90 10.75 18.00
N GLY A 289 24.80 10.88 17.03
CA GLY A 289 26.25 10.73 17.17
C GLY A 289 27.00 12.07 17.25
N THR A 290 28.31 11.99 17.47
CA THR A 290 29.21 13.15 17.44
C THR A 290 30.27 12.99 16.37
N TRP A 291 30.59 14.07 15.67
CA TRP A 291 31.60 14.08 14.60
C TRP A 291 32.39 15.39 14.60
N ALA A 292 33.67 15.31 14.21
CA ALA A 292 34.50 16.49 13.99
C ALA A 292 34.26 17.01 12.57
N ASP A 293 33.61 18.16 12.45
CA ASP A 293 33.12 18.65 11.17
C ASP A 293 34.24 19.01 10.20
N ARG A 294 34.37 18.19 9.14
CA ARG A 294 35.31 18.36 8.04
C ARG A 294 34.54 18.46 6.74
N ARG A 295 34.60 19.63 6.12
CA ARG A 295 33.91 19.96 4.86
C ARG A 295 34.89 20.04 3.70
N VAL A 296 34.56 19.39 2.59
CA VAL A 296 35.30 19.47 1.32
C VAL A 296 34.38 20.04 0.25
N VAL A 297 34.91 20.89 -0.63
CA VAL A 297 34.18 21.47 -1.76
C VAL A 297 34.97 21.17 -3.03
N TYR A 298 34.33 20.54 -4.02
CA TYR A 298 34.96 20.29 -5.31
C TYR A 298 34.96 21.55 -6.20
N ARG A 299 35.93 21.61 -7.12
CA ARG A 299 36.07 22.73 -8.06
C ARG A 299 34.96 22.77 -9.11
N TYR A 300 34.38 21.62 -9.46
CA TYR A 300 33.35 21.50 -10.48
C TYR A 300 31.99 21.19 -9.83
N PRO A 301 30.88 21.74 -10.38
CA PRO A 301 29.53 21.39 -9.93
C PRO A 301 29.21 19.91 -10.12
N PHE A 302 28.28 19.40 -9.31
CA PHE A 302 27.82 18.00 -9.41
C PHE A 302 27.25 17.64 -10.78
N THR A 303 26.61 18.61 -11.44
CA THR A 303 26.03 18.47 -12.78
C THR A 303 27.06 17.99 -13.80
N VAL A 304 28.28 18.55 -13.77
CA VAL A 304 29.38 18.16 -14.65
C VAL A 304 29.79 16.71 -14.41
N PHE A 305 29.94 16.29 -13.15
CA PHE A 305 30.28 14.90 -12.83
C PHE A 305 29.19 13.93 -13.27
N LYS A 306 27.92 14.30 -13.11
CA LYS A 306 26.78 13.49 -13.54
C LYS A 306 26.71 13.36 -15.06
N GLU A 307 26.87 14.46 -15.79
CA GLU A 307 26.90 14.48 -17.26
C GLU A 307 28.06 13.65 -17.82
N GLN A 308 29.25 13.76 -17.21
CA GLN A 308 30.41 12.93 -17.59
C GLN A 308 30.12 11.43 -17.39
N PHE A 309 29.48 11.05 -16.28
CA PHE A 309 29.10 9.67 -16.02
C PHE A 309 28.03 9.16 -17.00
N ASP A 310 27.00 9.96 -17.29
CA ASP A 310 25.96 9.58 -18.24
C ASP A 310 26.52 9.43 -19.66
N LEU A 311 27.35 10.36 -20.11
CA LEU A 311 28.05 10.30 -21.39
C LEU A 311 28.98 9.09 -21.45
N PHE A 312 29.71 8.81 -20.37
CA PHE A 312 30.54 7.62 -20.26
C PHE A 312 29.73 6.35 -20.52
N LEU A 313 28.61 6.17 -19.82
CA LEU A 313 27.73 5.01 -20.01
C LEU A 313 27.14 4.94 -21.42
N GLU A 314 26.79 6.08 -22.02
CA GLU A 314 26.28 6.13 -23.39
C GLU A 314 27.29 5.58 -24.40
N VAL A 315 28.55 6.05 -24.31
CA VAL A 315 29.63 5.69 -25.24
C VAL A 315 30.16 4.26 -25.03
N GLN A 316 30.02 3.69 -23.83
CA GLN A 316 30.45 2.30 -23.58
C GLN A 316 29.70 1.31 -24.47
N GLN A 317 30.44 0.46 -25.18
CA GLN A 317 29.91 -0.62 -26.01
C GLN A 317 29.63 -1.87 -25.15
N ILE A 318 28.66 -1.73 -24.24
CA ILE A 318 28.22 -2.81 -23.34
C ILE A 318 26.69 -2.95 -23.38
N PRO A 319 26.12 -4.12 -23.07
CA PRO A 319 24.67 -4.32 -23.09
C PRO A 319 23.92 -3.40 -22.12
N PHE A 320 22.68 -3.03 -22.49
CA PHE A 320 21.84 -2.13 -21.69
C PHE A 320 21.62 -2.65 -20.26
N THR A 321 21.46 -3.96 -20.09
CA THR A 321 21.27 -4.61 -18.77
C THR A 321 22.40 -4.27 -17.80
N LEU A 322 23.65 -4.32 -18.26
CA LEU A 322 24.81 -3.92 -17.46
C LEU A 322 24.86 -2.40 -17.23
N LYS A 323 24.57 -1.59 -18.26
CA LYS A 323 24.49 -0.12 -18.11
C LYS A 323 23.45 0.28 -17.07
N PHE A 324 22.31 -0.42 -17.02
CA PHE A 324 21.24 -0.16 -16.07
C PHE A 324 21.71 -0.42 -14.62
N GLN A 325 22.37 -1.55 -14.36
CA GLN A 325 22.89 -1.86 -13.01
C GLN A 325 23.97 -0.87 -12.57
N ILE A 326 24.84 -0.42 -13.48
CA ILE A 326 25.83 0.63 -13.15
C ILE A 326 25.14 1.98 -12.90
N ALA A 327 24.17 2.36 -13.74
CA ALA A 327 23.41 3.59 -13.55
C ALA A 327 22.66 3.62 -12.20
N LYS A 328 22.11 2.47 -11.78
CA LYS A 328 21.42 2.29 -10.50
C LYS A 328 22.25 2.74 -9.30
N LEU A 329 23.56 2.44 -9.28
CA LEU A 329 24.46 2.81 -8.18
C LEU A 329 24.53 4.34 -7.96
N VAL A 330 24.48 5.10 -9.04
CA VAL A 330 24.55 6.58 -8.97
C VAL A 330 23.17 7.19 -8.82
N TRP A 331 22.17 6.73 -9.59
CA TRP A 331 20.82 7.31 -9.59
C TRP A 331 20.11 7.12 -8.25
N ASN A 332 20.43 6.06 -7.50
CA ASN A 332 19.84 5.80 -6.18
C ASN A 332 20.66 6.36 -5.02
N GLY A 333 21.73 7.12 -5.31
CA GLY A 333 22.55 7.74 -4.27
C GLY A 333 23.43 6.77 -3.49
N GLU A 334 23.69 5.55 -3.99
CA GLU A 334 24.57 4.59 -3.30
C GLU A 334 26.05 4.99 -3.39
N MET A 335 26.44 5.69 -4.46
CA MET A 335 27.78 6.28 -4.58
C MET A 335 27.80 7.49 -5.53
N SER A 336 28.86 8.29 -5.44
CA SER A 336 29.05 9.46 -6.32
C SER A 336 29.37 9.04 -7.77
N PRO A 337 29.06 9.89 -8.78
CA PRO A 337 29.41 9.61 -10.17
C PRO A 337 30.91 9.32 -10.37
N MET A 338 31.78 10.05 -9.65
CA MET A 338 33.24 9.86 -9.71
C MET A 338 33.66 8.49 -9.18
N LYS A 339 33.09 8.07 -8.05
CA LYS A 339 33.38 6.76 -7.44
C LYS A 339 32.91 5.62 -8.33
N ALA A 340 31.74 5.76 -8.97
CA ALA A 340 31.25 4.79 -9.95
C ALA A 340 32.18 4.66 -11.18
N LEU A 341 32.74 5.77 -11.68
CA LEU A 341 33.74 5.74 -12.76
C LEU A 341 35.04 5.02 -12.33
N GLN A 342 35.49 5.22 -11.09
CA GLN A 342 36.66 4.53 -10.53
C GLN A 342 36.40 3.05 -10.27
N PHE A 343 35.15 2.67 -10.00
CA PHE A 343 34.74 1.29 -9.77
C PHE A 343 34.56 0.50 -11.08
N TYR A 344 34.18 1.15 -12.18
CA TYR A 344 33.94 0.49 -13.47
C TYR A 344 35.08 -0.44 -13.97
N PRO A 345 36.38 -0.11 -13.84
CA PRO A 345 37.46 -1.02 -14.22
C PRO A 345 37.38 -2.40 -13.55
N PHE A 346 36.90 -2.48 -12.31
CA PHE A 346 36.66 -3.75 -11.62
C PHE A 346 35.51 -4.51 -12.28
N ILE A 347 34.38 -3.85 -12.51
CA ILE A 347 33.22 -4.43 -13.21
C ILE A 347 33.62 -4.97 -14.59
N LYS A 348 34.39 -4.18 -15.36
CA LYS A 348 34.86 -4.58 -16.69
C LYS A 348 35.76 -5.81 -16.60
N ARG A 349 36.73 -5.82 -15.69
CA ARG A 349 37.63 -6.97 -15.48
C ARG A 349 36.83 -8.22 -15.11
N SER A 350 35.93 -8.12 -14.13
CA SER A 350 35.12 -9.24 -13.68
C SER A 350 34.23 -9.78 -14.81
N ARG A 351 33.67 -8.90 -15.65
CA ARG A 351 32.87 -9.31 -16.83
C ARG A 351 33.72 -10.06 -17.85
N ASP A 352 34.93 -9.59 -18.10
CA ASP A 352 35.85 -10.22 -19.06
C ASP A 352 36.34 -11.60 -18.56
N ILE A 353 36.30 -11.85 -17.23
CA ILE A 353 36.68 -13.13 -16.59
C ILE A 353 35.49 -14.09 -16.44
N HIS A 354 34.39 -13.64 -15.84
CA HIS A 354 33.27 -14.49 -15.41
C HIS A 354 32.06 -14.46 -16.36
N GLY A 355 32.06 -13.54 -17.34
CA GLY A 355 30.95 -13.38 -18.27
C GLY A 355 29.91 -12.33 -17.83
N LEU A 356 28.96 -12.05 -18.72
CA LEU A 356 28.02 -10.94 -18.57
C LEU A 356 26.93 -11.20 -17.51
N GLU A 357 26.25 -12.35 -17.60
CA GLU A 357 25.09 -12.66 -16.77
C GLU A 357 25.47 -12.77 -15.29
N VAL A 358 26.59 -13.46 -14.99
CA VAL A 358 27.15 -13.60 -13.64
C VAL A 358 27.37 -12.22 -13.01
N VAL A 359 28.03 -11.31 -13.75
CA VAL A 359 28.33 -9.96 -13.24
C VAL A 359 27.08 -9.12 -13.04
N ILE A 360 26.07 -9.25 -13.91
CA ILE A 360 24.79 -8.54 -13.73
C ILE A 360 24.10 -9.00 -12.44
N GLU A 361 24.03 -10.31 -12.20
CA GLU A 361 23.42 -10.87 -10.99
C GLU A 361 24.25 -10.53 -9.73
N ALA A 362 25.58 -10.53 -9.83
CA ALA A 362 26.47 -10.10 -8.76
C ALA A 362 26.27 -8.61 -8.42
N LEU A 363 26.11 -7.73 -9.42
CA LEU A 363 25.82 -6.30 -9.21
C LEU A 363 24.45 -6.06 -8.57
N LYS A 364 23.43 -6.87 -8.92
CA LYS A 364 22.13 -6.82 -8.24
C LYS A 364 22.29 -7.12 -6.75
N LYS A 365 22.99 -8.21 -6.42
CA LYS A 365 23.29 -8.59 -5.03
C LYS A 365 24.15 -7.55 -4.31
N LEU A 366 25.14 -6.97 -5.00
CA LEU A 366 26.04 -5.93 -4.47
C LEU A 366 25.23 -4.79 -3.84
N THR A 367 24.21 -4.26 -4.54
CA THR A 367 23.42 -3.12 -4.04
C THR A 367 22.77 -3.34 -2.67
N THR A 368 22.46 -4.58 -2.30
CA THR A 368 21.89 -4.91 -0.99
C THR A 368 22.93 -5.14 0.11
N ASN A 369 24.21 -5.15 -0.25
CA ASN A 369 25.34 -5.40 0.65
C ASN A 369 26.27 -4.18 0.76
N LEU A 370 25.95 -3.06 0.10
CA LEU A 370 26.72 -1.83 0.19
C LEU A 370 26.54 -1.20 1.57
N GLU A 371 27.66 -0.81 2.18
CA GLU A 371 27.66 0.14 3.28
C GLU A 371 27.83 1.56 2.72
N TYR A 372 27.12 2.51 3.32
CA TYR A 372 27.21 3.91 2.91
C TYR A 372 28.31 4.62 3.70
N PRO A 373 29.21 5.39 3.04
CA PRO A 373 30.20 6.20 3.74
C PRO A 373 29.56 7.07 4.82
N SER A 374 30.06 7.03 6.05
CA SER A 374 29.54 7.82 7.16
C SER A 374 30.57 7.90 8.29
N PRO A 375 30.38 8.78 9.29
CA PRO A 375 31.19 8.75 10.50
C PRO A 375 31.14 7.42 11.28
N ASP A 376 30.14 6.57 11.00
CA ASP A 376 29.90 5.30 11.70
C ASP A 376 30.46 4.08 10.94
N THR A 377 31.11 4.28 9.78
CA THR A 377 31.72 3.24 8.93
C THR A 377 33.24 3.45 8.80
N HIS A 378 34.01 2.42 8.44
CA HIS A 378 35.44 2.55 8.21
C HIS A 378 35.77 2.73 6.71
N GLU A 379 36.83 3.48 6.37
CA GLU A 379 37.22 3.74 4.96
C GLU A 379 37.45 2.44 4.18
N SER A 380 38.12 1.46 4.80
CA SER A 380 38.43 0.15 4.20
C SER A 380 37.21 -0.70 3.85
N ASP A 381 36.02 -0.33 4.33
CA ASP A 381 34.79 -1.08 4.09
C ASP A 381 34.02 -0.51 2.89
N VAL A 382 34.35 0.72 2.48
CA VAL A 382 33.59 1.46 1.46
C VAL A 382 34.46 2.07 0.35
N ASP A 383 35.78 1.97 0.41
CA ASP A 383 36.67 2.45 -0.66
C ASP A 383 36.49 1.65 -1.97
N VAL A 384 37.10 2.11 -3.06
CA VAL A 384 36.92 1.47 -4.39
C VAL A 384 37.50 0.05 -4.43
N ILE A 385 38.52 -0.25 -3.63
CA ILE A 385 39.14 -1.58 -3.57
C ILE A 385 38.22 -2.54 -2.80
N ALA A 386 37.61 -2.07 -1.72
CA ALA A 386 36.61 -2.78 -0.95
C ALA A 386 35.38 -3.10 -1.80
N LEU A 387 34.92 -2.15 -2.64
CA LEU A 387 33.86 -2.40 -3.61
C LEU A 387 34.23 -3.48 -4.63
N GLY A 388 35.48 -3.45 -5.14
CA GLY A 388 36.01 -4.51 -6.01
C GLY A 388 36.01 -5.88 -5.33
N THR A 389 36.53 -5.93 -4.10
CA THR A 389 36.56 -7.16 -3.29
C THR A 389 35.15 -7.69 -3.01
N LEU A 390 34.20 -6.80 -2.71
CA LEU A 390 32.81 -7.16 -2.47
C LEU A 390 32.13 -7.66 -3.74
N LEU A 391 32.45 -7.09 -4.91
CA LEU A 391 31.97 -7.59 -6.20
C LEU A 391 32.48 -9.02 -6.46
N ASP A 392 33.77 -9.27 -6.24
CA ASP A 392 34.35 -10.61 -6.40
C ASP A 392 33.69 -11.63 -5.45
N GLN A 393 33.42 -11.24 -4.20
CA GLN A 393 32.64 -12.07 -3.27
C GLN A 393 31.21 -12.35 -3.75
N MET A 394 30.54 -11.37 -4.38
CA MET A 394 29.20 -11.59 -4.94
C MET A 394 29.25 -12.49 -6.17
N ILE A 395 30.30 -12.40 -6.99
CA ILE A 395 30.52 -13.27 -8.15
C ILE A 395 30.73 -14.71 -7.71
N GLU A 396 31.61 -14.95 -6.72
CA GLU A 396 31.83 -16.29 -6.17
C GLU A 396 30.52 -16.93 -5.69
N ARG A 397 29.62 -16.12 -5.07
CA ARG A 397 28.29 -16.60 -4.67
C ARG A 397 27.37 -16.90 -5.85
N VAL A 398 27.46 -16.14 -6.94
CA VAL A 398 26.65 -16.37 -8.15
C VAL A 398 27.15 -17.61 -8.89
N ASP A 399 28.45 -17.71 -9.14
CA ASP A 399 29.08 -18.87 -9.80
C ASP A 399 28.77 -20.17 -9.04
N PHE A 400 28.76 -20.11 -7.69
CA PHE A 400 28.36 -21.24 -6.85
C PHE A 400 26.90 -21.68 -7.03
N GLN A 401 26.01 -20.78 -7.47
CA GLN A 401 24.58 -21.00 -7.64
C GLN A 401 24.17 -21.27 -9.11
N ASP A 402 25.08 -21.17 -10.08
CA ASP A 402 24.75 -20.96 -11.51
C ASP A 402 24.42 -22.24 -12.30
N SER A 403 24.52 -23.44 -11.73
CA SER A 403 24.08 -24.67 -12.40
C SER A 403 22.57 -24.97 -12.26
N THR A 404 21.89 -24.38 -11.26
CA THR A 404 20.48 -24.68 -10.91
C THR A 404 19.51 -23.50 -11.11
N ARG A 405 20.02 -22.28 -11.32
CA ARG A 405 19.21 -21.04 -11.35
C ARG A 405 18.61 -20.65 -12.71
N LEU A 406 19.15 -21.14 -13.81
CA LEU A 406 18.93 -20.53 -15.13
C LEU A 406 17.50 -20.70 -15.72
N ASN A 407 16.60 -21.51 -15.14
CA ASN A 407 15.32 -21.87 -15.78
C ASN A 407 14.03 -21.74 -14.93
N LEU A 408 13.93 -20.76 -14.02
CA LEU A 408 12.75 -20.63 -13.13
C LEU A 408 11.73 -19.56 -13.51
N VAL A 409 11.94 -18.83 -14.60
CA VAL A 409 10.93 -17.88 -15.05
C VAL A 409 9.89 -18.66 -15.85
N HIS A 410 8.68 -18.79 -15.29
CA HIS A 410 7.55 -19.39 -16.00
C HIS A 410 7.44 -18.80 -17.42
N PRO A 411 7.13 -19.57 -18.48
CA PRO A 411 7.12 -19.07 -19.86
C PRO A 411 6.21 -17.86 -20.11
N ASN A 412 5.20 -17.65 -19.25
CA ASN A 412 4.33 -16.48 -19.28
C ASN A 412 4.86 -15.26 -18.49
N ASN A 413 6.06 -15.32 -17.92
CA ASN A 413 6.68 -14.25 -17.16
C ASN A 413 7.94 -13.72 -17.87
N VAL A 414 8.31 -12.47 -17.59
CA VAL A 414 9.52 -11.80 -18.10
C VAL A 414 10.17 -10.94 -17.02
N LYS A 415 11.48 -10.74 -17.10
CA LYS A 415 12.21 -9.81 -16.24
C LYS A 415 12.18 -8.41 -16.85
N VAL A 416 11.55 -7.45 -16.17
CA VAL A 416 11.35 -6.06 -16.65
C VAL A 416 12.04 -5.07 -15.71
N HIS A 417 12.83 -4.16 -16.27
CA HIS A 417 13.45 -3.06 -15.53
C HIS A 417 12.41 -2.02 -15.08
N ARG A 418 12.63 -1.39 -13.93
CA ARG A 418 11.66 -0.47 -13.33
C ARG A 418 12.29 0.85 -12.88
N ALA A 419 11.46 1.91 -12.87
CA ALA A 419 11.83 3.21 -12.34
C ALA A 419 10.71 3.81 -11.47
N GLN A 420 11.07 4.42 -10.35
CA GLN A 420 10.19 5.23 -9.51
C GLN A 420 10.53 6.72 -9.69
N VAL A 421 9.55 7.51 -10.13
CA VAL A 421 9.65 8.95 -10.27
C VAL A 421 9.01 9.60 -9.06
N THR A 422 9.82 10.35 -8.31
CA THR A 422 9.40 11.13 -7.15
C THR A 422 9.48 12.62 -7.45
N PRO A 423 8.88 13.50 -6.61
CA PRO A 423 9.11 14.93 -6.69
C PRO A 423 10.60 15.27 -6.86
N SER A 424 11.48 14.66 -6.08
CA SER A 424 12.91 15.00 -6.04
C SER A 424 13.82 14.24 -7.00
N GLY A 425 13.51 12.98 -7.32
CA GLY A 425 14.45 12.11 -8.05
C GLY A 425 13.77 11.05 -8.92
N THR A 426 14.58 10.31 -9.67
CA THR A 426 14.17 9.10 -10.39
C THR A 426 15.05 7.96 -9.93
N TYR A 427 14.45 6.89 -9.42
CA TYR A 427 15.14 5.77 -8.79
C TYR A 427 14.98 4.49 -9.60
N LEU A 428 16.06 3.75 -9.81
CA LEU A 428 16.11 2.56 -10.67
C LEU A 428 16.08 1.27 -9.83
N TYR A 429 15.34 0.26 -10.27
CA TYR A 429 15.32 -1.04 -9.61
C TYR A 429 14.92 -2.16 -10.57
N GLY A 430 15.10 -3.40 -10.09
CA GLY A 430 14.91 -4.62 -10.87
C GLY A 430 16.12 -5.02 -11.71
N PRO A 431 15.91 -5.85 -12.75
CA PRO A 431 14.60 -6.20 -13.32
C PRO A 431 13.79 -7.17 -12.43
N ASN A 432 12.47 -6.97 -12.39
CA ASN A 432 11.54 -7.79 -11.60
C ASN A 432 10.74 -8.71 -12.51
N ILE A 433 10.23 -9.81 -11.95
CA ILE A 433 9.33 -10.71 -12.66
C ILE A 433 7.99 -10.00 -12.91
N GLU A 434 7.54 -10.03 -14.16
CA GLU A 434 6.25 -9.48 -14.60
C GLU A 434 5.54 -10.54 -15.44
N THR A 435 4.25 -10.74 -15.20
CA THR A 435 3.40 -11.52 -16.09
C THR A 435 3.26 -10.81 -17.43
N LYS A 436 3.48 -11.55 -18.53
CA LYS A 436 3.39 -11.00 -19.88
C LYS A 436 1.97 -10.50 -20.14
N ASN A 437 1.88 -9.29 -20.67
CA ASN A 437 0.67 -8.79 -21.35
C ASN A 437 0.80 -9.02 -22.87
N ARG A 438 -0.21 -8.60 -23.64
CA ARG A 438 -0.22 -8.80 -25.10
C ARG A 438 1.00 -8.21 -25.79
N VAL A 439 1.38 -6.99 -25.41
CA VAL A 439 2.51 -6.27 -26.02
C VAL A 439 3.83 -6.97 -25.71
N LEU A 440 4.04 -7.38 -24.45
CA LEU A 440 5.25 -8.10 -24.05
C LEU A 440 5.35 -9.49 -24.70
N ARG A 441 4.21 -10.18 -24.94
CA ARG A 441 4.19 -11.43 -25.71
C ARG A 441 4.60 -11.22 -27.17
N GLN A 442 4.14 -10.13 -27.79
CA GLN A 442 4.43 -9.82 -29.19
C GLN A 442 5.91 -9.44 -29.40
N TYR A 443 6.54 -8.78 -28.43
CA TYR A 443 7.92 -8.29 -28.51
C TYR A 443 8.84 -8.96 -27.49
N ASN A 444 8.70 -10.28 -27.33
CA ASN A 444 9.39 -11.07 -26.30
C ASN A 444 10.93 -11.02 -26.40
N ASP A 445 11.49 -10.77 -27.59
CA ASP A 445 12.94 -10.70 -27.80
C ASP A 445 13.51 -9.30 -27.50
N HIS A 446 12.64 -8.33 -27.19
CA HIS A 446 13.01 -6.93 -26.97
C HIS A 446 12.57 -6.41 -25.58
N ILE A 447 12.43 -7.29 -24.58
CA ILE A 447 11.96 -6.91 -23.23
C ILE A 447 12.83 -5.82 -22.59
N ASN A 448 14.14 -5.82 -22.85
CA ASN A 448 15.06 -4.80 -22.34
C ASN A 448 14.79 -3.40 -22.88
N ASN A 449 13.97 -3.26 -23.92
CA ASN A 449 13.50 -1.98 -24.44
C ASN A 449 12.25 -1.47 -23.74
N PHE A 450 11.64 -2.25 -22.84
CA PHE A 450 10.47 -1.82 -22.06
C PHE A 450 10.89 -1.46 -20.62
N LEU A 451 10.29 -0.39 -20.10
CA LEU A 451 10.52 0.10 -18.74
C LEU A 451 9.17 0.31 -18.05
N ARG A 452 9.01 -0.25 -16.84
CA ARG A 452 7.85 0.02 -16.00
C ARG A 452 8.14 1.24 -15.12
N VAL A 453 7.32 2.27 -15.21
CA VAL A 453 7.52 3.54 -14.49
C VAL A 453 6.37 3.79 -13.53
N GLU A 454 6.69 4.15 -12.29
CA GLU A 454 5.77 4.46 -11.21
C GLU A 454 5.95 5.90 -10.73
N PHE A 455 4.87 6.63 -10.45
CA PHE A 455 4.90 8.02 -9.96
C PHE A 455 4.39 8.07 -8.51
N VAL A 456 5.25 8.45 -7.57
CA VAL A 456 4.97 8.39 -6.12
C VAL A 456 5.64 9.55 -5.37
N ASP A 457 5.29 9.71 -4.10
CA ASP A 457 6.03 10.53 -3.11
C ASP A 457 7.36 9.84 -2.74
N GLU A 458 8.31 10.55 -2.12
CA GLU A 458 9.62 10.01 -1.71
C GLU A 458 9.48 8.75 -0.84
N THR A 459 8.44 8.68 -0.02
CA THR A 459 8.10 7.54 0.85
C THR A 459 7.52 6.31 0.13
N GLY A 460 7.28 6.39 -1.18
CA GLY A 460 6.58 5.37 -1.97
C GLY A 460 5.04 5.43 -1.88
N ASP A 461 4.47 6.28 -1.03
CA ASP A 461 3.02 6.53 -1.02
C ASP A 461 2.61 7.48 -2.17
N PRO A 462 1.32 7.52 -2.57
CA PRO A 462 0.84 8.53 -3.52
C PRO A 462 1.05 9.96 -3.01
N VAL A 463 1.24 10.92 -3.93
CA VAL A 463 1.33 12.35 -3.58
C VAL A 463 -0.05 12.82 -3.09
N TYR A 464 -0.21 12.92 -1.78
CA TYR A 464 -1.46 13.36 -1.15
C TYR A 464 -1.70 14.87 -1.28
N PHE A 465 -2.98 15.25 -1.26
CA PHE A 465 -3.40 16.65 -1.22
C PHE A 465 -2.85 17.38 0.02
N ASP A 466 -2.21 18.53 -0.21
CA ASP A 466 -1.75 19.43 0.84
C ASP A 466 -2.55 20.75 0.78
N PRO A 467 -3.33 21.11 1.82
CA PRO A 467 -4.07 22.37 1.83
C PRO A 467 -3.17 23.62 1.90
N GLN A 468 -1.94 23.48 2.39
CA GLN A 468 -1.02 24.60 2.57
C GLN A 468 -0.08 24.78 1.37
N ALA A 469 0.08 23.74 0.55
CA ALA A 469 1.02 23.72 -0.56
C ALA A 469 0.35 23.48 -1.91
N SER A 470 0.65 24.34 -2.89
CA SER A 470 0.34 24.02 -4.28
C SER A 470 1.18 22.83 -4.75
N LEU A 471 0.53 21.84 -5.36
CA LEU A 471 1.18 20.65 -5.93
C LEU A 471 1.42 20.77 -7.44
N HIS A 472 1.21 21.97 -8.01
CA HIS A 472 1.29 22.20 -9.46
C HIS A 472 2.66 21.82 -10.03
N ASN A 473 3.77 22.23 -9.39
CA ASN A 473 5.13 21.90 -9.83
C ASN A 473 5.40 20.39 -9.82
N ILE A 474 4.75 19.63 -8.94
CA ILE A 474 4.93 18.17 -8.89
C ILE A 474 4.20 17.51 -10.06
N PHE A 475 2.90 17.78 -10.21
CA PHE A 475 2.09 17.11 -11.24
C PHE A 475 2.38 17.63 -12.66
N HIS A 476 2.39 18.95 -12.85
CA HIS A 476 2.39 19.57 -14.19
C HIS A 476 3.78 19.94 -14.70
N GLU A 477 4.80 20.03 -13.84
CA GLU A 477 6.17 20.24 -14.27
C GLU A 477 7.00 18.96 -14.15
N ARG A 478 7.12 18.37 -12.96
CA ARG A 478 7.95 17.18 -12.74
C ARG A 478 7.37 15.92 -13.39
N PHE A 479 6.20 15.46 -12.98
CA PHE A 479 5.62 14.19 -13.47
C PHE A 479 5.23 14.28 -14.95
N LYS A 480 4.49 15.32 -15.33
CA LYS A 480 4.15 15.61 -16.74
C LYS A 480 5.41 15.79 -17.60
N GLY A 481 6.44 16.45 -17.08
CA GLY A 481 7.72 16.62 -17.77
C GLY A 481 8.36 15.29 -18.12
N VAL A 482 8.48 14.37 -17.15
CA VAL A 482 9.03 13.02 -17.38
C VAL A 482 8.17 12.22 -18.37
N LEU A 483 6.83 12.30 -18.27
CA LEU A 483 5.92 11.60 -19.20
C LEU A 483 6.08 12.08 -20.65
N LYS A 484 6.28 13.39 -20.86
CA LYS A 484 6.48 13.97 -22.20
C LYS A 484 7.87 13.69 -22.74
N GLN A 485 8.89 14.03 -21.95
CA GLN A 485 10.29 14.02 -22.37
C GLN A 485 10.90 12.63 -22.38
N GLY A 486 10.39 11.66 -21.63
CA GLY A 486 11.02 10.34 -21.51
C GLY A 486 12.11 10.26 -20.43
N ILE A 487 12.70 9.08 -20.28
CA ILE A 487 13.82 8.81 -19.35
C ILE A 487 15.01 8.28 -20.16
N LYS A 488 16.18 8.89 -20.00
CA LYS A 488 17.43 8.44 -20.62
C LYS A 488 18.23 7.60 -19.62
N ILE A 489 18.52 6.35 -19.95
CA ILE A 489 19.30 5.42 -19.12
C ILE A 489 20.31 4.71 -20.03
N GLY A 490 21.61 4.89 -19.76
CA GLY A 490 22.66 4.15 -20.48
C GLY A 490 22.66 4.31 -22.00
N GLY A 491 22.28 5.48 -22.52
CA GLY A 491 22.12 5.73 -23.96
C GLY A 491 20.78 5.30 -24.57
N CYS A 492 19.92 4.59 -23.82
CA CYS A 492 18.56 4.27 -24.25
C CYS A 492 17.57 5.35 -23.82
N HIS A 493 16.75 5.82 -24.76
CA HIS A 493 15.71 6.82 -24.49
C HIS A 493 14.32 6.17 -24.43
N PHE A 494 13.79 6.02 -23.23
CA PHE A 494 12.49 5.43 -22.97
C PHE A 494 11.40 6.50 -23.07
N SER A 495 10.41 6.30 -23.95
CA SER A 495 9.27 7.20 -24.17
C SER A 495 7.98 6.58 -23.67
N PHE A 496 7.04 7.40 -23.18
CA PHE A 496 5.73 6.94 -22.70
C PHE A 496 4.98 6.15 -23.77
N LEU A 497 4.50 4.94 -23.40
CA LEU A 497 3.79 4.01 -24.27
C LEU A 497 2.30 3.88 -23.88
N GLY A 498 1.98 3.65 -22.61
CA GLY A 498 0.59 3.49 -22.18
C GLY A 498 0.42 2.87 -20.80
N PHE A 499 -0.82 2.73 -20.34
CA PHE A 499 -1.14 2.16 -19.03
C PHE A 499 -2.48 1.40 -19.07
N SER A 500 -2.60 0.37 -18.24
CA SER A 500 -3.88 -0.31 -18.00
C SER A 500 -4.75 0.43 -16.98
N HIS A 501 -6.00 -0.01 -16.77
CA HIS A 501 -6.88 0.59 -15.75
C HIS A 501 -6.35 0.43 -14.32
N SER A 502 -5.80 -0.75 -13.98
CA SER A 502 -5.13 -0.95 -12.69
C SER A 502 -3.88 -0.07 -12.58
N SER A 503 -3.11 0.05 -13.66
CA SER A 503 -1.92 0.90 -13.71
C SER A 503 -2.24 2.38 -13.50
N LEU A 504 -3.34 2.89 -14.07
CA LEU A 504 -3.81 4.26 -13.83
C LEU A 504 -4.10 4.51 -12.33
N ARG A 505 -4.77 3.58 -11.67
CA ARG A 505 -5.12 3.67 -10.24
C ARG A 505 -3.89 3.53 -9.33
N SER A 506 -2.89 2.75 -9.74
CA SER A 506 -1.60 2.62 -9.04
C SER A 506 -0.56 3.66 -9.46
N GLN A 507 -0.90 4.61 -10.34
CA GLN A 507 0.02 5.63 -10.87
C GLN A 507 1.26 5.04 -11.56
N THR A 508 1.08 3.91 -12.25
CA THR A 508 2.10 3.21 -13.04
C THR A 508 1.81 3.27 -14.53
N CYS A 509 2.84 3.15 -15.36
CA CYS A 509 2.70 3.07 -16.81
C CYS A 509 3.93 2.42 -17.48
N TRP A 510 3.78 2.10 -18.77
CA TRP A 510 4.82 1.53 -19.62
C TRP A 510 5.52 2.62 -20.42
N PHE A 511 6.84 2.51 -20.51
CA PHE A 511 7.68 3.25 -21.43
C PHE A 511 8.42 2.27 -22.34
N VAL A 512 8.82 2.72 -23.52
CA VAL A 512 9.57 1.92 -24.50
C VAL A 512 10.68 2.73 -25.16
N ALA A 513 11.85 2.13 -25.30
CA ALA A 513 12.95 2.64 -26.12
C ALA A 513 12.88 2.05 -27.54
N PRO A 514 13.16 2.81 -28.61
CA PRO A 514 13.09 2.28 -29.97
C PRO A 514 13.97 1.04 -30.18
N PHE A 515 13.49 0.10 -30.99
CA PHE A 515 14.24 -1.11 -31.37
C PHE A 515 13.95 -1.51 -32.82
N THR A 516 14.82 -2.36 -33.36
CA THR A 516 14.64 -2.96 -34.69
C THR A 516 14.60 -4.48 -34.52
N THR A 517 13.61 -5.10 -35.12
CA THR A 517 13.43 -6.57 -35.12
C THR A 517 14.39 -7.25 -36.09
N SER A 518 14.48 -8.58 -36.00
CA SER A 518 15.29 -9.40 -36.92
C SER A 518 14.83 -9.29 -38.39
N SER A 519 13.56 -8.95 -38.64
CA SER A 519 13.02 -8.67 -39.98
C SER A 519 13.44 -7.30 -40.54
N GLY A 520 14.11 -6.46 -39.75
CA GLY A 520 14.52 -5.10 -40.13
C GLY A 520 13.46 -4.03 -39.86
N GLU A 521 12.31 -4.39 -39.29
CA GLU A 521 11.26 -3.44 -38.95
C GLU A 521 11.58 -2.68 -37.66
N ARG A 522 11.44 -1.35 -37.69
CA ARG A 522 11.70 -0.45 -36.56
C ARG A 522 10.43 -0.15 -35.78
N PHE A 523 10.48 -0.35 -34.48
CA PHE A 523 9.39 -0.08 -33.55
C PHE A 523 9.74 1.02 -32.55
N ASP A 524 8.74 1.84 -32.25
CA ASP A 524 8.74 2.84 -31.18
C ASP A 524 7.35 2.89 -30.53
N ALA A 525 7.14 3.82 -29.60
CA ALA A 525 5.85 3.93 -28.90
C ALA A 525 4.67 4.15 -29.85
N GLN A 526 4.84 4.93 -30.92
CA GLN A 526 3.78 5.28 -31.85
C GLN A 526 3.44 4.09 -32.75
N SER A 527 4.45 3.44 -33.34
CA SER A 527 4.22 2.31 -34.25
C SER A 527 3.68 1.08 -33.50
N ILE A 528 4.09 0.86 -32.24
CA ILE A 528 3.50 -0.18 -31.39
C ILE A 528 2.00 0.08 -31.18
N ILE A 529 1.61 1.29 -30.78
CA ILE A 529 0.19 1.63 -30.56
C ILE A 529 -0.63 1.46 -31.84
N GLN A 530 -0.12 1.92 -32.99
CA GLN A 530 -0.78 1.76 -34.28
C GLN A 530 -0.97 0.27 -34.66
N GLY A 531 -0.06 -0.60 -34.24
CA GLY A 531 -0.14 -2.05 -34.43
C GLY A 531 -1.21 -2.73 -33.56
N LEU A 532 -1.69 -2.11 -32.47
CA LEU A 532 -2.64 -2.74 -31.55
C LEU A 532 -4.08 -2.81 -32.09
N GLY A 533 -4.46 -1.89 -32.98
CA GLY A 533 -5.83 -1.78 -33.50
C GLY A 533 -6.15 -0.42 -34.10
N SER A 534 -7.39 -0.26 -34.56
CA SER A 534 -7.90 1.00 -35.09
C SER A 534 -8.56 1.83 -33.99
N PHE A 535 -8.02 3.03 -33.76
CA PHE A 535 -8.48 3.94 -32.71
C PHE A 535 -8.91 5.33 -33.21
N SER A 536 -8.81 5.60 -34.52
CA SER A 536 -9.06 6.92 -35.12
C SER A 536 -10.48 7.45 -34.90
N HIS A 537 -11.44 6.57 -34.61
CA HIS A 537 -12.83 6.93 -34.30
C HIS A 537 -13.04 7.41 -32.85
N ILE A 538 -11.99 7.40 -32.01
CA ILE A 538 -12.07 7.75 -30.58
C ILE A 538 -11.50 9.16 -30.34
N TYR A 539 -12.38 10.10 -30.02
CA TYR A 539 -12.03 11.51 -29.80
C TYR A 539 -11.88 11.89 -28.32
N SER A 540 -12.08 10.94 -27.40
CA SER A 540 -11.89 11.16 -25.96
C SER A 540 -10.55 10.60 -25.47
N PRO A 541 -9.67 11.40 -24.86
CA PRO A 541 -8.37 10.94 -24.38
C PRO A 541 -8.46 9.82 -23.34
N ALA A 542 -9.41 9.93 -22.40
CA ALA A 542 -9.61 8.93 -21.35
C ALA A 542 -10.07 7.59 -21.93
N LYS A 543 -11.01 7.63 -22.87
CA LYS A 543 -11.50 6.43 -23.55
C LYS A 543 -10.42 5.80 -24.42
N LEU A 544 -9.68 6.60 -25.19
CA LEU A 544 -8.58 6.10 -26.00
C LEU A 544 -7.52 5.42 -25.12
N ALA A 545 -7.11 6.07 -24.04
CA ALA A 545 -6.18 5.51 -23.06
C ALA A 545 -6.70 4.20 -22.46
N ALA A 546 -8.00 4.14 -22.11
CA ALA A 546 -8.63 2.92 -21.61
C ALA A 546 -8.64 1.80 -22.66
N ARG A 547 -8.82 2.10 -23.96
CA ARG A 547 -8.83 1.09 -25.03
C ARG A 547 -7.44 0.54 -25.31
N ILE A 548 -6.44 1.41 -25.41
CA ILE A 548 -5.04 1.02 -25.48
C ILE A 548 -4.66 0.20 -24.22
N GLY A 549 -5.08 0.65 -23.04
CA GLY A 549 -4.79 0.02 -21.75
C GLY A 549 -5.26 -1.42 -21.59
N GLN A 550 -6.26 -1.86 -22.36
CA GLN A 550 -6.72 -3.25 -22.35
C GLN A 550 -5.66 -4.22 -22.89
N THR A 551 -4.74 -3.78 -23.76
CA THR A 551 -3.64 -4.63 -24.27
C THR A 551 -2.49 -4.78 -23.27
N PHE A 552 -2.42 -3.87 -22.29
CA PHE A 552 -1.38 -3.84 -21.26
C PHE A 552 -1.75 -4.56 -19.97
N SER A 553 -2.97 -5.07 -19.86
CA SER A 553 -3.36 -5.74 -18.63
C SER A 553 -2.95 -7.22 -18.66
N GLU A 554 -2.54 -7.70 -17.49
CA GLU A 554 -1.98 -9.03 -17.30
C GLU A 554 -3.02 -10.10 -17.62
N THR A 555 -2.57 -11.19 -18.23
CA THR A 555 -3.43 -12.33 -18.59
C THR A 555 -2.64 -13.62 -18.41
N GLN A 556 -3.27 -14.63 -17.81
CA GLN A 556 -2.60 -15.84 -17.36
C GLN A 556 -2.24 -16.80 -18.51
N THR A 557 -3.04 -16.82 -19.58
CA THR A 557 -2.83 -17.68 -20.74
C THR A 557 -3.39 -16.99 -21.99
N SER A 558 -2.82 -17.32 -23.16
CA SER A 558 -3.26 -16.83 -24.46
C SER A 558 -3.52 -18.05 -25.35
N ILE A 559 -4.79 -18.38 -25.57
CA ILE A 559 -5.24 -19.60 -26.25
C ILE A 559 -5.62 -19.24 -27.69
N ALA A 560 -4.91 -19.80 -28.67
CA ALA A 560 -5.21 -19.56 -30.08
C ALA A 560 -6.50 -20.24 -30.49
N ILE A 561 -7.37 -19.54 -31.22
CA ILE A 561 -8.59 -20.11 -31.79
C ILE A 561 -8.69 -19.84 -33.29
N PRO A 562 -9.31 -20.75 -34.07
CA PRO A 562 -9.57 -20.50 -35.49
C PRO A 562 -10.45 -19.28 -35.69
N GLU A 563 -10.20 -18.50 -36.74
CA GLU A 563 -10.98 -17.29 -37.06
C GLU A 563 -12.45 -17.62 -37.38
N ASP A 564 -12.69 -18.73 -38.06
CA ASP A 564 -14.03 -19.25 -38.38
C ASP A 564 -14.82 -19.75 -37.17
N ALA A 565 -14.15 -19.99 -36.03
CA ALA A 565 -14.80 -20.30 -34.77
C ALA A 565 -15.35 -19.06 -34.05
N VAL A 566 -15.06 -17.84 -34.52
CA VAL A 566 -15.41 -16.59 -33.83
C VAL A 566 -16.59 -15.89 -34.50
N PHE A 567 -17.68 -15.75 -33.74
CA PHE A 567 -18.88 -15.01 -34.13
C PHE A 567 -18.86 -13.66 -33.43
N LEU A 568 -18.54 -12.62 -34.19
CA LEU A 568 -18.54 -11.23 -33.70
C LEU A 568 -19.91 -10.57 -33.93
N ASN A 569 -20.24 -9.61 -33.06
CA ASN A 569 -21.42 -8.76 -33.16
C ASN A 569 -22.75 -9.51 -33.03
N GLU A 570 -22.83 -10.51 -32.15
CA GLU A 570 -24.14 -11.05 -31.76
C GLU A 570 -24.97 -9.92 -31.11
N PRO A 571 -26.26 -9.75 -31.49
CA PRO A 571 -27.06 -8.67 -30.96
C PRO A 571 -27.18 -8.72 -29.44
N ASP A 572 -26.99 -7.58 -28.79
CA ASP A 572 -27.28 -7.46 -27.36
C ASP A 572 -28.78 -7.62 -27.07
N VAL A 573 -29.10 -8.22 -25.92
CA VAL A 573 -30.47 -8.31 -25.41
C VAL A 573 -30.89 -6.96 -24.83
N LYS A 574 -31.64 -6.18 -25.61
CA LYS A 574 -32.09 -4.83 -25.25
C LYS A 574 -33.59 -4.83 -24.91
N ARG A 575 -33.97 -4.26 -23.76
CA ARG A 575 -35.38 -4.04 -23.39
C ARG A 575 -35.51 -2.69 -22.68
N ASN A 576 -36.57 -1.94 -22.96
CA ASN A 576 -36.86 -0.65 -22.31
C ASN A 576 -35.68 0.34 -22.28
N GLY A 577 -34.86 0.34 -23.34
CA GLY A 577 -33.65 1.19 -23.43
C GLY A 577 -32.47 0.75 -22.56
N ARG A 578 -32.53 -0.44 -21.94
CA ARG A 578 -31.45 -1.07 -21.16
C ARG A 578 -30.90 -2.29 -21.86
N VAL A 579 -29.65 -2.64 -21.55
CA VAL A 579 -28.92 -3.76 -22.13
C VAL A 579 -28.75 -4.84 -21.04
N PHE A 580 -29.46 -5.95 -21.17
CA PHE A 580 -29.42 -7.05 -20.20
C PHE A 580 -28.19 -7.96 -20.38
N SER A 581 -27.56 -7.89 -21.55
CA SER A 581 -26.39 -8.67 -21.92
C SER A 581 -25.08 -7.86 -21.94
N ASP A 582 -25.02 -6.71 -21.26
CA ASP A 582 -23.88 -5.78 -21.36
C ASP A 582 -22.58 -6.45 -20.89
N GLY A 583 -21.69 -6.76 -21.84
CA GLY A 583 -20.38 -7.34 -21.56
C GLY A 583 -20.34 -8.87 -21.42
N VAL A 584 -21.40 -9.62 -21.75
CA VAL A 584 -21.40 -11.09 -21.66
C VAL A 584 -21.66 -11.79 -23.00
N GLY A 585 -20.98 -12.92 -23.22
CA GLY A 585 -21.16 -13.80 -24.37
C GLY A 585 -21.12 -15.29 -24.01
N THR A 586 -20.98 -16.15 -25.02
CA THR A 586 -21.02 -17.61 -24.85
C THR A 586 -19.91 -18.33 -25.62
N PHE A 587 -19.59 -19.55 -25.20
CA PHE A 587 -18.73 -20.46 -25.96
C PHE A 587 -19.23 -21.91 -25.91
N SER A 588 -18.77 -22.72 -26.85
CA SER A 588 -19.20 -24.11 -27.00
C SER A 588 -18.45 -25.11 -26.11
N PRO A 589 -19.00 -26.32 -25.85
CA PRO A 589 -18.32 -27.36 -25.08
C PRO A 589 -16.95 -27.75 -25.65
N ARG A 590 -16.79 -27.77 -26.98
CA ARG A 590 -15.51 -28.12 -27.60
C ARG A 590 -14.43 -27.09 -27.31
N LEU A 591 -14.79 -25.81 -27.29
CA LEU A 591 -13.88 -24.74 -26.92
C LEU A 591 -13.56 -24.77 -25.41
N LEU A 592 -14.50 -25.17 -24.57
CA LEU A 592 -14.28 -25.36 -23.13
C LEU A 592 -13.14 -26.35 -22.86
N TYR A 593 -13.16 -27.52 -23.50
CA TYR A 593 -12.12 -28.54 -23.32
C TYR A 593 -10.74 -28.03 -23.73
N LYS A 594 -10.66 -27.24 -24.81
CA LYS A 594 -9.43 -26.59 -25.23
C LYS A 594 -8.92 -25.59 -24.19
N ILE A 595 -9.82 -24.77 -23.63
CA ILE A 595 -9.46 -23.86 -22.55
C ILE A 595 -8.97 -24.64 -21.33
N TRP A 596 -9.63 -25.73 -20.94
CA TRP A 596 -9.21 -26.55 -19.81
C TRP A 596 -7.84 -27.20 -19.99
N SER A 597 -7.50 -27.66 -21.19
CA SER A 597 -6.19 -28.27 -21.45
C SER A 597 -5.04 -27.29 -21.32
N GLU A 598 -5.25 -26.00 -21.60
CA GLU A 598 -4.19 -24.98 -21.59
C GLU A 598 -4.18 -24.14 -20.30
N TYR A 599 -5.35 -23.78 -19.76
CA TYR A 599 -5.48 -22.86 -18.63
C TYR A 599 -5.66 -23.57 -17.28
N ALA A 600 -6.52 -24.57 -17.22
CA ALA A 600 -6.97 -25.16 -15.96
C ALA A 600 -6.41 -26.57 -15.72
N LEU A 601 -5.35 -27.00 -16.40
CA LEU A 601 -4.89 -28.40 -16.40
C LEU A 601 -4.66 -28.94 -14.99
N ARG A 602 -4.03 -28.14 -14.12
CA ARG A 602 -3.68 -28.50 -12.73
C ARG A 602 -4.77 -28.17 -11.71
N GLU A 603 -5.82 -27.47 -12.11
CA GLU A 603 -6.92 -27.13 -11.21
C GLU A 603 -7.78 -28.35 -10.93
N LYS A 604 -8.10 -28.58 -9.65
CA LYS A 604 -9.01 -29.64 -9.20
C LYS A 604 -10.42 -29.42 -9.74
N VAL A 605 -10.86 -28.15 -9.79
CA VAL A 605 -12.15 -27.73 -10.33
C VAL A 605 -11.94 -27.12 -11.72
N LYS A 606 -12.71 -27.59 -12.70
CA LYS A 606 -12.65 -27.08 -14.07
C LYS A 606 -13.73 -26.02 -14.31
N PRO A 607 -13.37 -24.73 -14.48
CA PRO A 607 -14.35 -23.63 -14.50
C PRO A 607 -15.20 -23.61 -15.77
N THR A 608 -16.46 -23.15 -15.67
CA THR A 608 -17.40 -23.06 -16.81
C THR A 608 -17.72 -21.62 -17.25
N VAL A 609 -17.15 -20.64 -16.55
CA VAL A 609 -17.29 -19.21 -16.84
C VAL A 609 -15.91 -18.54 -16.79
N PHE A 610 -15.65 -17.63 -17.72
CA PHE A 610 -14.35 -16.97 -17.86
C PHE A 610 -14.51 -15.48 -18.14
N GLN A 611 -13.70 -14.67 -17.48
CA GLN A 611 -13.46 -13.30 -17.89
C GLN A 611 -12.34 -13.30 -18.92
N ILE A 612 -12.58 -12.71 -20.09
CA ILE A 612 -11.65 -12.76 -21.21
C ILE A 612 -11.34 -11.38 -21.79
N ARG A 613 -10.17 -11.29 -22.42
CA ARG A 613 -9.88 -10.33 -23.49
C ARG A 613 -9.68 -11.09 -24.78
N PHE A 614 -10.20 -10.54 -25.87
CA PHE A 614 -10.09 -11.14 -27.19
C PHE A 614 -10.00 -10.03 -28.23
N ALA A 615 -8.85 -9.86 -28.89
CA ALA A 615 -8.62 -8.74 -29.81
C ALA A 615 -9.02 -7.39 -29.14
N GLY A 616 -9.98 -6.65 -29.69
CA GLY A 616 -10.53 -5.43 -29.07
C GLY A 616 -11.79 -5.63 -28.21
N ALA A 617 -12.18 -6.88 -27.95
CA ALA A 617 -13.30 -7.25 -27.10
C ALA A 617 -12.88 -7.56 -25.64
N LYS A 618 -13.77 -7.27 -24.70
CA LYS A 618 -13.62 -7.55 -23.26
C LYS A 618 -14.99 -7.95 -22.69
N GLY A 619 -15.02 -8.98 -21.84
CA GLY A 619 -16.21 -9.33 -21.07
C GLY A 619 -16.17 -10.70 -20.41
N MET A 620 -17.32 -11.16 -19.93
CA MET A 620 -17.52 -12.54 -19.49
C MET A 620 -17.96 -13.41 -20.65
N VAL A 621 -17.58 -14.68 -20.61
CA VAL A 621 -18.15 -15.72 -21.47
C VAL A 621 -18.51 -16.94 -20.65
N SER A 622 -19.62 -17.57 -20.99
CA SER A 622 -20.15 -18.75 -20.30
C SER A 622 -20.37 -19.94 -21.26
N LEU A 623 -20.32 -21.15 -20.71
CA LEU A 623 -20.62 -22.36 -21.46
C LEU A 623 -22.09 -22.37 -21.91
N ASP A 624 -22.32 -22.54 -23.21
CA ASP A 624 -23.63 -22.89 -23.76
C ASP A 624 -23.56 -24.27 -24.42
N THR A 625 -24.18 -25.27 -23.76
CA THR A 625 -24.17 -26.66 -24.22
C THR A 625 -24.98 -26.91 -25.49
N ARG A 626 -25.76 -25.93 -25.94
CA ARG A 626 -26.51 -26.00 -27.20
C ARG A 626 -25.63 -25.75 -28.43
N LEU A 627 -24.46 -25.12 -28.25
CA LEU A 627 -23.54 -24.78 -29.34
C LEU A 627 -22.77 -26.00 -29.84
N LYS A 628 -22.64 -26.13 -31.17
CA LYS A 628 -21.95 -27.24 -31.85
C LYS A 628 -20.62 -26.81 -32.46
N GLY A 629 -19.62 -27.69 -32.43
CA GLY A 629 -18.28 -27.38 -32.93
C GLY A 629 -17.52 -26.43 -31.99
N GLU A 630 -16.46 -25.79 -32.49
CA GLU A 630 -15.73 -24.72 -31.77
C GLU A 630 -16.40 -23.39 -32.09
N GLN A 631 -17.01 -22.74 -31.10
CA GLN A 631 -17.64 -21.44 -31.26
C GLN A 631 -17.33 -20.55 -30.07
N LEU A 632 -16.94 -19.31 -30.35
CA LEU A 632 -16.90 -18.18 -29.42
C LEU A 632 -17.84 -17.11 -29.96
N ARG A 633 -18.87 -16.75 -29.19
CA ARG A 633 -19.84 -15.72 -29.59
C ARG A 633 -19.72 -14.48 -28.72
N LEU A 634 -19.42 -13.35 -29.36
CA LEU A 634 -19.19 -12.06 -28.71
C LEU A 634 -20.24 -11.05 -29.14
N ARG A 635 -20.78 -10.30 -28.18
CA ARG A 635 -21.83 -9.29 -28.42
C ARG A 635 -21.28 -7.93 -28.82
N GLU A 636 -22.13 -7.09 -29.41
CA GLU A 636 -21.80 -5.70 -29.75
C GLU A 636 -21.22 -4.94 -28.55
N SER A 637 -21.87 -5.05 -27.38
CA SER A 637 -21.40 -4.43 -26.13
C SER A 637 -19.99 -4.84 -25.74
N MET A 638 -19.51 -6.03 -26.12
CA MET A 638 -18.18 -6.52 -25.75
C MET A 638 -17.07 -5.91 -26.61
N VAL A 639 -17.32 -5.61 -27.88
CA VAL A 639 -16.32 -5.15 -28.85
C VAL A 639 -16.05 -3.65 -28.68
N LYS A 640 -14.86 -3.30 -28.20
CA LYS A 640 -14.53 -1.91 -27.83
C LYS A 640 -13.72 -1.16 -28.89
N PHE A 641 -13.02 -1.88 -29.76
CA PHE A 641 -12.32 -1.37 -30.94
C PHE A 641 -12.01 -2.54 -31.91
N SER A 642 -11.72 -2.23 -33.17
CA SER A 642 -11.36 -3.25 -34.17
C SER A 642 -9.85 -3.50 -34.17
N ALA A 643 -9.42 -4.77 -34.18
CA ALA A 643 -8.02 -5.15 -34.30
C ALA A 643 -7.83 -6.17 -35.44
N ARG A 644 -6.72 -6.07 -36.17
CA ARG A 644 -6.36 -7.02 -37.22
C ARG A 644 -5.44 -8.09 -36.62
N ARG A 645 -5.72 -9.38 -36.85
CA ARG A 645 -4.81 -10.52 -36.57
C ARG A 645 -4.49 -10.78 -35.08
N ALA A 646 -5.51 -10.93 -34.22
CA ALA A 646 -5.31 -11.32 -32.82
C ALA A 646 -6.40 -12.28 -32.32
N PHE A 647 -6.46 -13.50 -32.88
CA PHE A 647 -7.47 -14.53 -32.54
C PHE A 647 -7.04 -15.40 -31.35
N ASN A 648 -6.70 -14.75 -30.24
CA ASN A 648 -6.35 -15.44 -29.00
C ASN A 648 -7.31 -15.05 -27.88
N ILE A 649 -7.81 -16.05 -27.16
CA ILE A 649 -8.52 -15.85 -25.89
C ILE A 649 -7.47 -15.63 -24.81
N GLU A 650 -7.47 -14.44 -24.23
CA GLU A 650 -6.63 -14.11 -23.09
C GLU A 650 -7.47 -14.17 -21.81
N VAL A 651 -7.22 -15.16 -20.96
CA VAL A 651 -8.02 -15.37 -19.73
C VAL A 651 -7.54 -14.41 -18.62
N CYS A 652 -8.46 -13.63 -18.06
CA CYS A 652 -8.22 -12.69 -16.97
C CYS A 652 -8.73 -13.19 -15.62
N GLY A 653 -9.74 -14.05 -15.62
CA GLY A 653 -10.36 -14.60 -14.41
C GLY A 653 -11.30 -15.74 -14.76
N SER A 654 -11.66 -16.56 -13.77
CA SER A 654 -12.48 -17.76 -14.00
C SER A 654 -13.23 -18.19 -12.74
N GLY A 655 -14.37 -18.85 -12.93
CA GLY A 655 -15.20 -19.40 -11.84
C GLY A 655 -14.64 -20.67 -11.22
N ILE A 656 -13.36 -20.72 -10.83
CA ILE A 656 -12.74 -21.92 -10.24
C ILE A 656 -13.32 -22.24 -8.85
N ARG A 657 -13.64 -21.21 -8.06
CA ARG A 657 -14.22 -21.36 -6.73
C ARG A 657 -15.22 -20.25 -6.44
N ALA A 658 -16.20 -20.56 -5.61
CA ALA A 658 -17.02 -19.56 -4.95
C ALA A 658 -16.15 -18.73 -4.00
N LEU A 659 -16.33 -17.41 -4.02
CA LEU A 659 -15.58 -16.52 -3.15
C LEU A 659 -16.38 -16.26 -1.86
N PRO A 660 -15.75 -16.35 -0.68
CA PRO A 660 -16.44 -16.04 0.57
C PRO A 660 -16.84 -14.57 0.62
N PHE A 661 -18.08 -14.30 1.04
CA PHE A 661 -18.54 -12.94 1.26
C PHE A 661 -18.04 -12.41 2.61
N TYR A 662 -17.61 -11.14 2.59
CA TYR A 662 -17.29 -10.40 3.80
C TYR A 662 -18.11 -9.11 3.82
N LEU A 663 -18.78 -8.86 4.95
CA LEU A 663 -19.28 -7.54 5.25
C LEU A 663 -18.13 -6.53 5.19
N ASN A 664 -18.48 -5.29 4.86
CA ASN A 664 -17.57 -4.16 4.95
C ASN A 664 -18.33 -2.98 5.54
N ALA A 665 -17.61 -1.95 5.96
CA ALA A 665 -18.22 -0.80 6.62
C ALA A 665 -19.32 -0.10 5.81
N GLN A 666 -19.25 -0.12 4.47
CA GLN A 666 -20.26 0.53 3.62
C GLN A 666 -21.56 -0.29 3.57
N ILE A 667 -21.45 -1.60 3.33
CA ILE A 667 -22.61 -2.51 3.30
C ILE A 667 -23.28 -2.57 4.69
N ILE A 668 -22.49 -2.68 5.77
CA ILE A 668 -23.02 -2.65 7.15
C ILE A 668 -23.82 -1.37 7.38
N LYS A 669 -23.31 -0.23 6.92
CA LYS A 669 -23.98 1.06 7.12
C LYS A 669 -25.29 1.14 6.33
N ILE A 670 -25.31 0.67 5.08
CA ILE A 670 -26.56 0.59 4.29
C ILE A 670 -27.58 -0.33 4.99
N LEU A 671 -27.16 -1.52 5.42
CA LEU A 671 -28.06 -2.48 6.07
C LEU A 671 -28.59 -1.95 7.42
N GLU A 672 -27.75 -1.28 8.23
CA GLU A 672 -28.17 -0.58 9.45
C GLU A 672 -29.28 0.44 9.13
N ASP A 673 -29.07 1.27 8.11
CA ASP A 673 -30.00 2.34 7.75
C ASP A 673 -31.27 1.85 7.04
N LEU A 674 -31.23 0.65 6.45
CA LEU A 674 -32.41 -0.08 5.94
C LEU A 674 -33.17 -0.84 7.04
N GLY A 675 -32.69 -0.81 8.29
CA GLY A 675 -33.39 -1.34 9.46
C GLY A 675 -32.96 -2.73 9.93
N VAL A 676 -31.83 -3.26 9.46
CA VAL A 676 -31.28 -4.53 9.96
C VAL A 676 -30.90 -4.39 11.44
N PRO A 677 -31.35 -5.30 12.33
CA PRO A 677 -31.05 -5.20 13.76
C PRO A 677 -29.55 -5.26 14.09
N PRO A 678 -29.05 -4.42 15.02
CA PRO A 678 -27.65 -4.45 15.49
C PRO A 678 -27.16 -5.82 15.98
N THR A 679 -28.06 -6.63 16.53
CA THR A 679 -27.77 -7.95 17.09
C THR A 679 -27.17 -8.91 16.06
N GLY A 680 -27.61 -8.86 14.80
CA GLY A 680 -27.08 -9.69 13.72
C GLY A 680 -25.59 -9.42 13.48
N PHE A 681 -25.22 -8.15 13.32
CA PHE A 681 -23.82 -7.75 13.11
C PHE A 681 -22.92 -8.06 14.31
N ILE A 682 -23.40 -7.77 15.53
CA ILE A 682 -22.64 -8.03 16.75
C ILE A 682 -22.42 -9.53 16.95
N LYS A 683 -23.42 -10.37 16.64
CA LYS A 683 -23.29 -11.82 16.73
C LYS A 683 -22.28 -12.34 15.72
N LEU A 684 -22.37 -11.92 14.45
CA LEU A 684 -21.37 -12.26 13.42
C LEU A 684 -19.94 -11.85 13.81
N GLN A 685 -19.76 -10.65 14.37
CA GLN A 685 -18.47 -10.21 14.87
C GLN A 685 -17.97 -11.06 16.04
N SER A 686 -18.85 -11.35 17.00
CA SER A 686 -18.49 -12.13 18.19
C SER A 686 -18.11 -13.57 17.82
N ASP A 687 -18.86 -14.18 16.92
CA ASP A 687 -18.58 -15.52 16.39
C ASP A 687 -17.21 -15.57 15.69
N GLU A 688 -16.88 -14.54 14.91
CA GLU A 688 -15.56 -14.45 14.27
C GLU A 688 -14.43 -14.19 15.26
N ILE A 689 -14.62 -13.34 16.29
CA ILE A 689 -13.63 -13.14 17.35
C ILE A 689 -13.40 -14.44 18.12
N GLU A 690 -14.46 -15.16 18.48
CA GLU A 690 -14.37 -16.44 19.18
C GLU A 690 -13.66 -17.49 18.31
N ARG A 691 -13.97 -17.52 17.01
CA ARG A 691 -13.26 -18.36 16.03
C ARG A 691 -11.76 -18.04 16.04
N LEU A 692 -11.38 -16.76 15.92
CA LEU A 692 -9.98 -16.30 15.95
C LEU A 692 -9.25 -16.66 17.25
N LEU A 693 -9.89 -16.48 18.41
CA LEU A 693 -9.33 -16.87 19.70
C LEU A 693 -9.20 -18.39 19.85
N SER A 694 -10.03 -19.17 19.15
CA SER A 694 -9.96 -20.62 19.17
C SER A 694 -8.84 -21.20 18.28
N VAL A 695 -8.32 -20.41 17.33
CA VAL A 695 -7.25 -20.83 16.40
C VAL A 695 -6.03 -21.34 17.14
N GLY A 696 -5.58 -20.63 18.17
CA GLY A 696 -4.40 -20.99 18.96
C GLY A 696 -4.60 -22.16 19.94
N LYS A 697 -5.80 -22.74 20.05
CA LYS A 697 -6.11 -23.78 21.04
C LYS A 697 -5.79 -25.21 20.58
N SER A 698 -5.66 -25.44 19.27
CA SER A 698 -5.42 -26.78 18.71
C SER A 698 -4.76 -26.68 17.35
N ALA A 699 -3.85 -27.61 17.05
CA ALA A 699 -3.16 -27.69 15.77
C ALA A 699 -4.11 -27.73 14.56
N SER A 700 -5.16 -28.55 14.60
CA SER A 700 -6.15 -28.65 13.51
C SER A 700 -6.85 -27.31 13.21
N LYS A 701 -7.30 -26.58 14.24
CA LYS A 701 -7.88 -25.24 14.05
C LYS A 701 -6.86 -24.22 13.53
N THR A 702 -5.60 -24.30 13.97
CA THR A 702 -4.54 -23.44 13.45
C THR A 702 -4.29 -23.71 11.97
N SER A 703 -4.17 -24.99 11.60
CA SER A 703 -4.02 -25.45 10.22
C SER A 703 -5.16 -24.93 9.33
N GLN A 704 -6.40 -25.24 9.70
CA GLN A 704 -7.61 -24.80 8.98
C GLN A 704 -7.65 -23.28 8.80
N PHE A 705 -7.37 -22.51 9.86
CA PHE A 705 -7.37 -21.04 9.79
C PHE A 705 -6.33 -20.49 8.81
N LEU A 706 -5.11 -21.03 8.82
CA LEU A 706 -4.05 -20.61 7.91
C LEU A 706 -4.40 -20.94 6.45
N GLU A 707 -4.99 -22.11 6.19
CA GLU A 707 -5.48 -22.50 4.86
C GLU A 707 -6.58 -21.57 4.35
N GLU A 708 -7.64 -21.36 5.14
CA GLU A 708 -8.77 -20.49 4.79
C GLU A 708 -8.33 -19.04 4.57
N SER A 709 -7.34 -18.60 5.32
CA SER A 709 -6.83 -17.23 5.26
C SER A 709 -5.89 -16.98 4.10
N SER A 710 -5.49 -18.03 3.36
CA SER A 710 -4.36 -18.00 2.41
C SER A 710 -3.12 -17.34 3.04
N ILE A 711 -2.82 -17.69 4.29
CA ILE A 711 -1.66 -17.20 5.03
C ILE A 711 -0.71 -18.36 5.21
N ALA A 712 0.51 -18.23 4.71
CA ALA A 712 1.56 -19.25 4.80
C ALA A 712 1.13 -20.65 4.31
N LYS A 713 0.03 -20.73 3.53
CA LYS A 713 -0.42 -21.94 2.84
C LYS A 713 0.67 -22.45 1.91
N GLU A 714 1.40 -21.49 1.37
CA GLU A 714 2.43 -21.67 0.36
C GLU A 714 3.67 -22.38 0.90
N VAL A 715 3.98 -22.13 2.18
CA VAL A 715 5.04 -22.81 2.96
C VAL A 715 4.54 -24.13 3.56
N ARG A 716 3.28 -24.49 3.30
CA ARG A 716 2.58 -25.62 3.93
C ARG A 716 2.68 -25.62 5.46
N VAL A 717 2.75 -24.43 6.07
CA VAL A 717 2.66 -24.28 7.54
C VAL A 717 1.43 -25.00 8.11
N PRO A 718 0.24 -24.98 7.46
CA PRO A 718 -0.90 -25.76 7.94
C PRO A 718 -0.57 -27.25 8.16
N TRP A 719 -0.01 -27.88 7.13
CA TRP A 719 0.42 -29.28 7.16
C TRP A 719 1.52 -29.54 8.19
N LEU A 720 2.51 -28.64 8.28
CA LEU A 720 3.58 -28.74 9.28
C LEU A 720 3.00 -28.76 10.70
N ILE A 721 2.03 -27.89 10.99
CA ILE A 721 1.37 -27.83 12.30
C ILE A 721 0.65 -29.15 12.62
N GLU A 722 0.01 -29.79 11.65
CA GLU A 722 -0.65 -31.09 11.83
C GLU A 722 0.35 -32.20 12.14
N ILE A 723 1.50 -32.22 11.49
CA ILE A 723 2.52 -33.24 11.73
C ILE A 723 3.25 -33.05 13.03
N LEU A 724 3.61 -31.81 13.38
CA LEU A 724 4.16 -31.52 14.69
C LEU A 724 3.24 -32.06 15.77
N HIS A 725 1.94 -31.87 15.62
CA HIS A 725 0.95 -32.41 16.55
C HIS A 725 0.93 -33.95 16.57
N GLY A 726 0.98 -34.61 15.41
CA GLY A 726 1.07 -36.06 15.30
C GLY A 726 2.32 -36.64 15.99
N LEU A 727 3.43 -35.91 15.98
CA LEU A 727 4.68 -36.25 16.67
C LEU A 727 4.69 -35.83 18.16
N GLY A 728 3.61 -35.26 18.69
CA GLY A 728 3.53 -34.80 20.08
C GLY A 728 4.14 -33.42 20.35
N PHE A 729 4.53 -32.68 19.31
CA PHE A 729 5.08 -31.33 19.39
C PHE A 729 4.02 -30.24 19.16
N HIS A 730 4.36 -29.01 19.56
CA HIS A 730 3.48 -27.85 19.40
C HIS A 730 4.21 -26.68 18.75
N HIS A 731 3.59 -26.06 17.74
CA HIS A 731 4.17 -24.94 16.99
C HIS A 731 4.48 -23.70 17.85
N ASP A 732 3.84 -23.54 19.01
CA ASP A 732 4.04 -22.40 19.93
C ASP A 732 5.32 -22.51 20.77
N GLN A 733 5.99 -23.66 20.75
CA GLN A 733 7.31 -23.89 21.32
C GLN A 733 8.40 -23.15 20.53
N ASP A 734 8.19 -22.86 19.24
CA ASP A 734 9.12 -22.09 18.42
C ASP A 734 8.73 -20.59 18.33
N PRO A 735 9.65 -19.65 18.59
CA PRO A 735 9.36 -18.21 18.51
C PRO A 735 8.94 -17.72 17.12
N PHE A 736 9.48 -18.27 16.03
CA PHE A 736 9.19 -17.84 14.67
C PHE A 736 7.80 -18.32 14.23
N LEU A 737 7.49 -19.62 14.35
CA LEU A 737 6.16 -20.16 14.05
C LEU A 737 5.07 -19.53 14.92
N ARG A 738 5.34 -19.34 16.22
CA ARG A 738 4.44 -18.62 17.12
C ARG A 738 4.18 -17.20 16.62
N SER A 739 5.21 -16.48 16.19
CA SER A 739 5.07 -15.11 15.68
C SER A 739 4.26 -15.06 14.39
N VAL A 740 4.48 -15.99 13.45
CA VAL A 740 3.71 -16.10 12.20
C VAL A 740 2.22 -16.29 12.49
N VAL A 741 1.86 -17.25 13.35
CA VAL A 741 0.46 -17.53 13.72
C VAL A 741 -0.16 -16.36 14.48
N GLN A 742 0.52 -15.82 15.49
CA GLN A 742 0.01 -14.70 16.29
C GLN A 742 -0.21 -13.45 15.44
N LEU A 743 0.72 -13.12 14.54
CA LEU A 743 0.58 -12.02 13.61
C LEU A 743 -0.59 -12.25 12.65
N ALA A 744 -0.72 -13.46 12.08
CA ALA A 744 -1.83 -13.81 11.20
C ALA A 744 -3.20 -13.59 11.86
N ILE A 745 -3.38 -14.07 13.11
CA ILE A 745 -4.59 -13.86 13.90
C ILE A 745 -4.80 -12.36 14.18
N PHE A 746 -3.75 -11.66 14.57
CA PHE A 746 -3.80 -10.22 14.84
C PHE A 746 -4.22 -9.41 13.60
N PHE A 747 -3.77 -9.77 12.40
CA PHE A 747 -4.22 -9.12 11.16
C PHE A 747 -5.68 -9.31 10.86
N LYS A 748 -6.19 -10.53 11.00
CA LYS A 748 -7.61 -10.78 10.80
C LYS A 748 -8.45 -10.00 11.81
N MET A 749 -8.01 -9.93 13.06
CA MET A 749 -8.67 -9.09 14.07
C MET A 749 -8.63 -7.60 13.70
N ARG A 750 -7.49 -7.07 13.21
CA ARG A 750 -7.42 -5.67 12.73
C ARG A 750 -8.30 -5.40 11.53
N ASP A 751 -8.45 -6.36 10.62
CA ASP A 751 -9.41 -6.31 9.51
C ASP A 751 -10.85 -6.20 10.04
N LEU A 752 -11.20 -6.91 11.12
CA LEU A 752 -12.50 -6.76 11.80
C LEU A 752 -12.64 -5.36 12.41
N LYS A 753 -11.64 -4.89 13.17
CA LYS A 753 -11.72 -3.62 13.90
C LYS A 753 -11.75 -2.40 12.98
N TYR A 754 -10.81 -2.29 12.04
CA TYR A 754 -10.59 -1.08 11.25
C TYR A 754 -11.32 -1.07 9.90
N ARG A 755 -11.80 -2.22 9.43
CA ARG A 755 -12.50 -2.33 8.13
C ARG A 755 -13.87 -2.97 8.23
N ALA A 756 -14.25 -3.46 9.41
CA ALA A 756 -15.46 -4.24 9.62
C ALA A 756 -15.56 -5.41 8.63
N ARG A 757 -14.41 -6.04 8.30
CA ARG A 757 -14.32 -7.13 7.33
C ARG A 757 -14.71 -8.46 7.98
N ILE A 758 -16.00 -8.75 8.04
CA ILE A 758 -16.55 -9.90 8.79
C ILE A 758 -17.07 -10.95 7.82
N ARG A 759 -16.60 -12.20 7.95
CA ARG A 759 -17.07 -13.33 7.12
C ARG A 759 -18.54 -13.59 7.45
N VAL A 760 -19.36 -13.79 6.43
CA VAL A 760 -20.75 -14.24 6.59
C VAL A 760 -20.86 -15.63 5.98
N PRO A 761 -21.09 -16.69 6.78
CA PRO A 761 -21.19 -18.05 6.26
C PRO A 761 -22.32 -18.24 5.24
N GLU A 762 -23.49 -17.66 5.50
CA GLU A 762 -24.69 -17.74 4.65
C GLU A 762 -24.72 -16.64 3.57
N ALA A 763 -23.58 -16.47 2.89
CA ALA A 763 -23.44 -15.54 1.78
C ALA A 763 -22.25 -15.92 0.88
N VAL A 764 -22.38 -15.61 -0.41
CA VAL A 764 -21.38 -15.97 -1.43
C VAL A 764 -21.14 -14.83 -2.41
N THR A 765 -19.91 -14.70 -2.89
CA THR A 765 -19.52 -13.76 -3.95
C THR A 765 -19.19 -14.54 -5.23
N LEU A 766 -19.87 -14.23 -6.33
CA LEU A 766 -19.82 -14.99 -7.59
C LEU A 766 -19.72 -14.07 -8.81
N TYR A 767 -19.20 -14.60 -9.93
CA TYR A 767 -19.28 -13.90 -11.22
C TYR A 767 -20.72 -13.83 -11.73
N GLY A 768 -21.11 -12.67 -12.26
CA GLY A 768 -22.39 -12.48 -12.91
C GLY A 768 -22.38 -12.90 -14.38
N ILE A 769 -23.43 -13.59 -14.82
CA ILE A 769 -23.73 -13.88 -16.23
C ILE A 769 -25.23 -13.73 -16.51
N MET A 770 -25.61 -13.74 -17.79
CA MET A 770 -27.01 -13.64 -18.21
C MET A 770 -27.63 -15.02 -18.47
N ASP A 771 -28.94 -15.14 -18.23
CA ASP A 771 -29.74 -16.27 -18.67
C ASP A 771 -29.95 -16.28 -20.20
N GLU A 772 -29.18 -17.11 -20.91
CA GLU A 772 -29.27 -17.34 -22.35
C GLU A 772 -30.46 -18.23 -22.78
N THR A 773 -31.28 -18.68 -21.83
CA THR A 773 -32.41 -19.59 -22.05
C THR A 773 -33.76 -18.89 -21.87
N GLY A 774 -33.84 -17.87 -21.01
CA GLY A 774 -35.07 -17.15 -20.70
C GLY A 774 -35.98 -17.90 -19.73
N TYR A 775 -35.44 -18.78 -18.88
CA TYR A 775 -36.20 -19.45 -17.84
C TYR A 775 -36.48 -18.56 -16.62
N LEU A 776 -35.58 -17.61 -16.33
CA LEU A 776 -35.70 -16.75 -15.14
C LEU A 776 -36.64 -15.58 -15.42
N ASN A 777 -37.63 -15.37 -14.56
CA ASN A 777 -38.51 -14.20 -14.62
C ASN A 777 -37.83 -12.94 -14.04
N GLU A 778 -38.48 -11.78 -14.17
CA GLU A 778 -38.02 -10.55 -13.54
C GLU A 778 -37.87 -10.72 -12.02
N GLY A 779 -36.71 -10.37 -11.48
CA GLY A 779 -36.40 -10.52 -10.05
C GLY A 779 -35.94 -11.92 -9.63
N GLU A 780 -35.91 -12.90 -10.55
CA GLU A 780 -35.38 -14.24 -10.28
C GLU A 780 -33.90 -14.35 -10.66
N ILE A 781 -33.15 -15.09 -9.85
CA ILE A 781 -31.75 -15.49 -10.11
C ILE A 781 -31.61 -17.00 -10.01
N PHE A 782 -30.71 -17.58 -10.80
CA PHE A 782 -30.20 -18.93 -10.57
C PHE A 782 -28.79 -18.81 -9.99
N CYS A 783 -28.57 -19.36 -8.81
CA CYS A 783 -27.30 -19.26 -8.09
C CYS A 783 -26.78 -20.66 -7.80
N THR A 784 -25.61 -20.99 -8.37
CA THR A 784 -25.00 -22.30 -8.21
C THR A 784 -23.50 -22.19 -7.98
N PHE A 785 -23.02 -22.93 -6.99
CA PHE A 785 -21.64 -22.92 -6.56
C PHE A 785 -21.21 -24.28 -6.04
N LEU A 786 -19.91 -24.51 -5.97
CA LEU A 786 -19.36 -25.66 -5.29
C LEU A 786 -19.15 -25.31 -3.81
N ASN A 787 -19.65 -26.16 -2.92
CA ASN A 787 -19.45 -26.04 -1.48
C ASN A 787 -18.01 -26.43 -1.09
N GLU A 788 -17.67 -26.33 0.19
CA GLU A 788 -16.31 -26.61 0.68
C GLU A 788 -15.89 -28.09 0.47
N GLU A 789 -16.85 -29.01 0.37
CA GLU A 789 -16.62 -30.43 0.07
C GLU A 789 -16.49 -30.72 -1.44
N GLY A 790 -16.64 -29.68 -2.28
CA GLY A 790 -16.65 -29.79 -3.74
C GLY A 790 -17.98 -30.28 -4.32
N GLY A 791 -18.98 -30.52 -3.47
CA GLY A 791 -20.35 -30.82 -3.86
C GLY A 791 -21.02 -29.59 -4.47
N ARG A 792 -21.80 -29.78 -5.52
CA ARG A 792 -22.51 -28.67 -6.15
C ARG A 792 -23.79 -28.35 -5.41
N GLU A 793 -23.95 -27.07 -5.10
CA GLU A 793 -25.13 -26.51 -4.46
C GLU A 793 -25.90 -25.61 -5.45
N ILE A 794 -27.22 -25.65 -5.33
CA ILE A 794 -28.15 -24.75 -6.00
C ILE A 794 -28.93 -24.05 -4.90
N LEU A 795 -28.79 -22.73 -4.83
CA LEU A 795 -29.49 -21.93 -3.82
C LEU A 795 -30.94 -21.72 -4.24
N VAL A 796 -31.88 -22.22 -3.44
CA VAL A 796 -33.32 -22.01 -3.62
C VAL A 796 -33.90 -21.34 -2.37
N ARG A 797 -34.28 -20.07 -2.52
CA ARG A 797 -34.80 -19.22 -1.44
C ARG A 797 -35.76 -18.19 -2.02
N ASP A 798 -36.89 -17.98 -1.35
CA ASP A 798 -37.87 -16.98 -1.77
C ASP A 798 -37.34 -15.54 -1.67
N GLN A 799 -36.39 -15.30 -0.77
CA GLN A 799 -35.85 -13.99 -0.50
C GLN A 799 -34.34 -14.06 -0.26
N VAL A 800 -33.59 -13.41 -1.14
CA VAL A 800 -32.15 -13.17 -0.98
C VAL A 800 -31.84 -11.72 -1.31
N ILE A 801 -30.75 -11.21 -0.76
CA ILE A 801 -30.23 -9.89 -1.13
C ILE A 801 -29.10 -10.07 -2.13
N VAL A 802 -29.11 -9.25 -3.18
CA VAL A 802 -27.99 -9.12 -4.12
C VAL A 802 -27.42 -7.71 -4.03
N THR A 803 -26.10 -7.61 -3.98
CA THR A 803 -25.38 -6.32 -3.99
C THR A 803 -24.01 -6.45 -4.64
N ARG A 804 -23.37 -5.32 -4.96
CA ARG A 804 -22.03 -5.25 -5.54
C ARG A 804 -21.19 -4.25 -4.74
N ALA A 805 -19.92 -4.57 -4.52
CA ALA A 805 -18.99 -3.65 -3.87
C ALA A 805 -18.25 -2.80 -4.92
N PRO A 806 -17.99 -1.51 -4.66
CA PRO A 806 -18.45 -0.72 -3.51
C PRO A 806 -19.93 -0.32 -3.61
N ALA A 807 -20.65 -0.31 -2.48
CA ALA A 807 -22.05 0.12 -2.40
C ALA A 807 -22.13 1.35 -1.48
N LEU A 808 -22.72 2.46 -1.95
CA LEU A 808 -22.91 3.67 -1.12
C LEU A 808 -24.37 4.09 -1.08
N HIS A 809 -25.09 3.93 -2.18
CA HIS A 809 -26.50 4.27 -2.25
C HIS A 809 -27.32 3.17 -1.57
N PRO A 810 -28.35 3.51 -0.77
CA PRO A 810 -29.16 2.50 -0.09
C PRO A 810 -29.86 1.55 -1.08
N GLY A 811 -30.14 2.02 -2.30
CA GLY A 811 -30.67 1.20 -3.39
C GLY A 811 -29.65 0.30 -4.12
N ASP A 812 -28.39 0.25 -3.70
CA ASP A 812 -27.39 -0.71 -4.24
C ASP A 812 -27.57 -2.13 -3.67
N VAL A 813 -28.56 -2.30 -2.79
CA VAL A 813 -28.93 -3.55 -2.12
C VAL A 813 -30.36 -3.86 -2.53
N GLN A 814 -30.55 -4.94 -3.31
CA GLN A 814 -31.86 -5.29 -3.86
C GLN A 814 -32.26 -6.72 -3.49
N TYR A 815 -33.57 -6.94 -3.40
CA TYR A 815 -34.14 -8.27 -3.24
C TYR A 815 -34.17 -9.02 -4.57
N ALA A 816 -33.92 -10.32 -4.51
CA ALA A 816 -34.15 -11.27 -5.58
C ALA A 816 -34.72 -12.57 -5.01
N LYS A 817 -35.30 -13.38 -5.91
CA LYS A 817 -35.73 -14.74 -5.61
C LYS A 817 -34.72 -15.72 -6.21
N ALA A 818 -34.10 -16.55 -5.38
CA ALA A 818 -33.21 -17.59 -5.86
C ALA A 818 -34.03 -18.84 -6.19
N VAL A 819 -34.10 -19.21 -7.47
CA VAL A 819 -34.94 -20.30 -7.97
C VAL A 819 -34.09 -21.39 -8.59
N ASP A 820 -34.64 -22.61 -8.65
CA ASP A 820 -34.06 -23.68 -9.46
C ASP A 820 -34.62 -23.61 -10.89
N VAL A 821 -33.88 -24.20 -11.83
CA VAL A 821 -34.22 -24.28 -13.26
C VAL A 821 -34.56 -25.73 -13.65
N PRO A 822 -35.24 -25.98 -14.78
CA PRO A 822 -35.56 -27.35 -15.21
C PRO A 822 -34.32 -28.28 -15.26
N GLU A 823 -34.50 -29.57 -14.98
CA GLU A 823 -33.40 -30.55 -14.94
C GLU A 823 -32.61 -30.63 -16.26
N ASN A 824 -33.28 -30.43 -17.39
CA ASN A 824 -32.68 -30.42 -18.72
C ASN A 824 -32.15 -29.04 -19.15
N SER A 825 -32.15 -28.04 -18.27
CA SER A 825 -31.69 -26.69 -18.60
C SER A 825 -30.17 -26.66 -18.85
N PRO A 826 -29.71 -26.03 -19.95
CA PRO A 826 -28.29 -25.77 -20.18
C PRO A 826 -27.59 -25.05 -19.02
N LEU A 827 -28.32 -24.18 -18.30
CA LEU A 827 -27.79 -23.45 -17.14
C LEU A 827 -27.29 -24.39 -16.03
N ARG A 828 -27.86 -25.60 -15.93
CA ARG A 828 -27.37 -26.62 -15.00
C ARG A 828 -26.00 -27.16 -15.39
N SER A 829 -25.37 -26.77 -16.50
CA SER A 829 -23.96 -27.12 -16.74
C SER A 829 -22.98 -26.12 -16.11
N LEU A 830 -23.47 -24.99 -15.58
CA LEU A 830 -22.66 -23.90 -15.04
C LEU A 830 -22.47 -24.04 -13.53
N HIS A 831 -21.32 -23.61 -13.01
CA HIS A 831 -21.07 -23.54 -11.57
C HIS A 831 -20.19 -22.35 -11.20
N ASN A 832 -20.24 -21.97 -9.92
CA ASN A 832 -19.55 -20.81 -9.33
C ASN A 832 -19.92 -19.48 -10.02
N CYS A 833 -21.20 -19.30 -10.33
CA CYS A 833 -21.74 -18.09 -10.94
C CYS A 833 -23.16 -17.80 -10.46
N VAL A 834 -23.56 -16.54 -10.58
CA VAL A 834 -24.94 -16.09 -10.46
C VAL A 834 -25.45 -15.70 -11.85
N ILE A 835 -26.60 -16.27 -12.22
CA ILE A 835 -27.25 -16.07 -13.50
C ILE A 835 -28.41 -15.10 -13.28
N PHE A 836 -28.42 -14.00 -14.03
CA PHE A 836 -29.45 -12.97 -13.98
C PHE A 836 -30.45 -13.14 -15.12
N SER A 837 -31.72 -12.87 -14.83
CA SER A 837 -32.79 -12.85 -15.83
C SER A 837 -32.51 -11.85 -16.96
N GLN A 838 -32.88 -12.23 -18.18
CA GLN A 838 -32.97 -11.35 -19.35
C GLN A 838 -34.35 -10.67 -19.51
N HIS A 839 -35.19 -10.73 -18.47
CA HIS A 839 -36.55 -10.20 -18.42
C HIS A 839 -36.69 -9.10 -17.37
N GLY A 840 -37.70 -8.26 -17.56
CA GLY A 840 -38.07 -7.19 -16.64
C GLY A 840 -37.91 -5.79 -17.19
N PHE A 841 -38.17 -4.79 -16.34
CA PHE A 841 -38.09 -3.39 -16.73
C PHE A 841 -36.64 -2.88 -16.82
N ARG A 842 -35.80 -3.31 -15.89
CA ARG A 842 -34.37 -2.97 -15.80
C ARG A 842 -33.59 -4.21 -15.36
N ASP A 843 -32.40 -4.39 -15.90
CA ASP A 843 -31.51 -5.48 -15.53
C ASP A 843 -31.05 -5.35 -14.07
N LEU A 844 -31.10 -6.45 -13.31
CA LEU A 844 -30.69 -6.45 -11.91
C LEU A 844 -29.23 -6.00 -11.70
N PRO A 845 -28.23 -6.43 -12.52
CA PRO A 845 -26.86 -5.91 -12.48
C PRO A 845 -26.74 -4.38 -12.40
N SER A 846 -27.40 -3.65 -13.29
CA SER A 846 -27.31 -2.19 -13.32
C SER A 846 -27.96 -1.51 -12.11
N MET A 847 -28.83 -2.20 -11.37
CA MET A 847 -29.37 -1.70 -10.09
C MET A 847 -28.33 -1.70 -8.97
N LEU A 848 -27.27 -2.50 -9.09
CA LEU A 848 -26.29 -2.78 -8.02
C LEU A 848 -25.03 -1.94 -8.22
N SER A 849 -25.09 -0.67 -7.80
CA SER A 849 -24.03 0.32 -8.01
C SER A 849 -23.66 0.50 -9.51
N GLY A 850 -24.62 0.31 -10.43
CA GLY A 850 -24.37 0.42 -11.88
C GLY A 850 -23.50 -0.70 -12.45
N GLY A 851 -23.67 -1.93 -11.96
CA GLY A 851 -22.92 -3.10 -12.43
C GLY A 851 -23.26 -3.52 -13.86
N ASP A 852 -22.36 -4.31 -14.44
CA ASP A 852 -22.50 -4.94 -15.76
C ASP A 852 -22.05 -6.42 -15.69
N LEU A 853 -21.96 -7.10 -16.84
CA LEU A 853 -21.55 -8.50 -16.92
C LEU A 853 -20.17 -8.64 -17.59
N ASP A 854 -19.29 -7.64 -17.46
CA ASP A 854 -17.95 -7.63 -18.07
C ASP A 854 -16.84 -8.25 -17.18
N GLY A 855 -17.25 -8.73 -16.00
CA GLY A 855 -16.40 -9.34 -14.98
C GLY A 855 -16.75 -8.97 -13.54
N ASP A 856 -17.87 -8.30 -13.32
CA ASP A 856 -18.33 -7.93 -11.98
C ASP A 856 -18.60 -9.16 -11.10
N LEU A 857 -18.26 -8.98 -9.81
CA LEU A 857 -18.54 -9.93 -8.75
C LEU A 857 -19.74 -9.45 -7.94
N TYR A 858 -20.73 -10.33 -7.79
CA TYR A 858 -21.99 -10.07 -7.09
C TYR A 858 -22.02 -10.84 -5.78
N ASN A 859 -22.49 -10.18 -4.73
CA ASN A 859 -22.68 -10.76 -3.42
C ASN A 859 -24.14 -11.18 -3.28
N VAL A 860 -24.37 -12.48 -3.04
CA VAL A 860 -25.68 -13.05 -2.74
C VAL A 860 -25.71 -13.39 -1.26
N ILE A 861 -26.52 -12.67 -0.49
CA ILE A 861 -26.63 -12.82 0.97
C ILE A 861 -27.98 -13.47 1.25
N TYR A 862 -27.97 -14.59 1.97
CA TYR A 862 -29.16 -15.35 2.36
C TYR A 862 -29.23 -15.59 3.88
N ASP A 863 -28.37 -14.93 4.65
CA ASP A 863 -28.39 -14.90 6.12
C ASP A 863 -29.59 -14.10 6.64
N GLU A 864 -30.51 -14.76 7.34
CA GLU A 864 -31.74 -14.14 7.87
C GLU A 864 -31.45 -12.96 8.80
N ARG A 865 -30.31 -12.97 9.50
CA ARG A 865 -29.93 -11.89 10.43
C ARG A 865 -29.60 -10.59 9.71
N LEU A 866 -29.35 -10.64 8.40
CA LEU A 866 -28.95 -9.51 7.56
C LEU A 866 -30.05 -9.03 6.61
N MET A 867 -31.27 -9.59 6.72
CA MET A 867 -32.40 -9.23 5.86
C MET A 867 -33.03 -7.90 6.28
N PRO A 868 -33.00 -6.84 5.44
CA PRO A 868 -33.63 -5.57 5.77
C PRO A 868 -35.16 -5.67 5.63
N PRO A 869 -35.95 -5.03 6.50
CA PRO A 869 -37.41 -5.03 6.35
C PRO A 869 -37.90 -4.43 5.02
N CYS A 870 -37.10 -3.57 4.39
CA CYS A 870 -37.39 -2.98 3.08
C CYS A 870 -36.11 -2.71 2.27
N THR A 871 -36.24 -2.62 0.95
CA THR A 871 -35.20 -2.06 0.07
C THR A 871 -35.52 -0.62 -0.31
N TYR A 872 -34.53 0.05 -0.91
CA TYR A 872 -34.68 1.40 -1.45
C TYR A 872 -34.64 1.36 -2.98
N PRO A 873 -35.34 2.27 -3.70
CA PRO A 873 -35.27 2.31 -5.15
C PRO A 873 -33.83 2.42 -5.67
N PRO A 874 -33.43 1.61 -6.67
CA PRO A 874 -32.07 1.64 -7.18
C PRO A 874 -31.76 2.97 -7.85
N ALA A 875 -30.56 3.49 -7.62
CA ALA A 875 -30.13 4.73 -8.28
C ALA A 875 -30.05 4.54 -9.81
N ASN A 876 -30.25 5.62 -10.56
CA ASN A 876 -30.25 5.55 -12.03
C ASN A 876 -28.84 5.40 -12.62
N TYR A 877 -27.81 5.88 -11.92
CA TYR A 877 -26.41 5.92 -12.34
C TYR A 877 -26.23 6.29 -13.83
N PRO A 878 -26.60 7.52 -14.22
CA PRO A 878 -26.49 7.94 -15.62
C PRO A 878 -25.02 7.91 -16.06
N LYS A 879 -24.78 7.43 -17.28
CA LYS A 879 -23.44 7.48 -17.89
C LYS A 879 -23.01 8.94 -18.02
N VAL A 880 -21.81 9.26 -17.54
CA VAL A 880 -21.23 10.60 -17.67
C VAL A 880 -20.83 10.82 -19.12
N GLU A 881 -21.27 11.94 -19.71
CA GLU A 881 -20.89 12.29 -21.08
C GLU A 881 -19.38 12.42 -21.21
N GLU A 882 -18.81 11.85 -22.25
CA GLU A 882 -17.37 11.80 -22.45
C GLU A 882 -16.85 13.19 -22.87
N LYS A 883 -15.66 13.57 -22.39
CA LYS A 883 -14.98 14.74 -22.94
C LYS A 883 -14.46 14.42 -24.33
N LEU A 884 -15.11 14.96 -25.37
CA LEU A 884 -14.69 14.84 -26.76
C LEU A 884 -13.79 16.02 -27.16
N LEU A 885 -12.80 15.75 -28.02
CA LEU A 885 -12.00 16.76 -28.69
C LEU A 885 -12.52 16.97 -30.12
N ASP A 886 -12.35 18.19 -30.64
CA ASP A 886 -12.70 18.53 -32.04
C ASP A 886 -11.69 17.98 -33.06
N ARG A 887 -10.69 17.23 -32.60
CA ARG A 887 -9.61 16.63 -33.39
C ARG A 887 -9.28 15.24 -32.85
N GLU A 888 -8.54 14.46 -33.62
CA GLU A 888 -7.99 13.20 -33.14
C GLU A 888 -7.11 13.40 -31.90
N VAL A 889 -7.17 12.43 -30.99
CA VAL A 889 -6.41 12.43 -29.74
C VAL A 889 -4.94 12.14 -30.04
N VAL A 890 -4.04 12.94 -29.46
CA VAL A 890 -2.59 12.72 -29.54
C VAL A 890 -2.02 12.25 -28.20
N ARG A 891 -0.76 11.76 -28.22
CA ARG A 891 -0.05 11.27 -27.03
C ARG A 891 -0.12 12.25 -25.85
N ASP A 892 0.05 13.54 -26.12
CA ASP A 892 0.05 14.57 -25.07
C ASP A 892 -1.30 14.71 -24.36
N ASP A 893 -2.43 14.45 -25.04
CA ASP A 893 -3.75 14.50 -24.40
C ASP A 893 -3.92 13.33 -23.41
N ILE A 894 -3.36 12.15 -23.73
CA ILE A 894 -3.37 10.97 -22.84
C ILE A 894 -2.49 11.22 -21.61
N ILE A 895 -1.32 11.85 -21.81
CA ILE A 895 -0.44 12.27 -20.70
C ILE A 895 -1.15 13.27 -19.80
N ASP A 896 -1.83 14.26 -20.39
CA ASP A 896 -2.57 15.29 -19.65
C ASP A 896 -3.73 14.67 -18.86
N PHE A 897 -4.42 13.68 -19.43
CA PHE A 897 -5.42 12.89 -18.72
C PHE A 897 -4.81 12.11 -17.55
N PHE A 898 -3.70 11.39 -17.75
CA PHE A 898 -3.03 10.62 -16.70
C PHE A 898 -2.63 11.51 -15.51
N VAL A 899 -2.03 12.68 -15.78
CA VAL A 899 -1.64 13.66 -14.75
C VAL A 899 -2.85 14.26 -14.04
N THR A 900 -3.89 14.62 -14.79
CA THR A 900 -5.14 15.13 -14.22
C THR A 900 -5.79 14.10 -13.32
N PHE A 901 -5.80 12.83 -13.73
CA PHE A 901 -6.32 11.72 -12.94
C PHE A 901 -5.55 11.54 -11.63
N MET A 902 -4.21 11.50 -11.69
CA MET A 902 -3.36 11.42 -10.50
C MET A 902 -3.64 12.55 -9.50
N GLN A 903 -3.86 13.78 -9.98
CA GLN A 903 -4.11 14.94 -9.13
C GLN A 903 -5.54 14.98 -8.56
N GLN A 904 -6.53 14.49 -9.32
CA GLN A 904 -7.95 14.74 -9.05
C GLN A 904 -8.75 13.49 -8.63
N ASP A 905 -8.13 12.33 -8.44
CA ASP A 905 -8.83 11.15 -7.91
C ASP A 905 -9.41 11.41 -6.50
N GLN A 906 -10.72 11.67 -6.43
CA GLN A 906 -11.44 11.97 -5.19
C GLN A 906 -12.17 10.75 -4.60
N LEU A 907 -12.04 9.56 -5.20
CA LEU A 907 -12.84 8.38 -4.83
C LEU A 907 -12.77 8.09 -3.31
N GLY A 908 -11.55 8.01 -2.78
CA GLY A 908 -11.34 7.75 -1.35
C GLY A 908 -11.82 8.89 -0.42
N ARG A 909 -11.71 10.14 -0.87
CA ARG A 909 -12.19 11.32 -0.11
C ARG A 909 -13.71 11.30 0.00
N ILE A 910 -14.40 11.02 -1.10
CA ILE A 910 -15.87 10.94 -1.15
C ILE A 910 -16.37 9.84 -0.23
N ALA A 911 -15.80 8.64 -0.32
CA ALA A 911 -16.15 7.51 0.56
C ALA A 911 -15.94 7.85 2.05
N THR A 912 -14.84 8.55 2.39
CA THR A 912 -14.54 8.98 3.77
C THR A 912 -15.57 9.99 4.28
N ILE A 913 -15.92 11.00 3.47
CA ILE A 913 -16.92 12.01 3.85
C ILE A 913 -18.31 11.36 3.98
N HIS A 914 -18.68 10.49 3.05
CA HIS A 914 -19.94 9.75 3.07
C HIS A 914 -20.10 8.97 4.37
N GLN A 915 -19.08 8.19 4.75
CA GLN A 915 -19.11 7.39 5.98
C GLN A 915 -19.25 8.25 7.23
N ALA A 916 -18.55 9.39 7.30
CA ALA A 916 -18.64 10.30 8.43
C ALA A 916 -20.02 10.99 8.51
N ILE A 917 -20.59 11.44 7.39
CA ILE A 917 -21.91 12.07 7.36
C ILE A 917 -23.01 11.05 7.65
N ALA A 918 -22.95 9.84 7.09
CA ALA A 918 -23.92 8.78 7.34
C ALA A 918 -23.95 8.37 8.82
N ASP A 919 -22.81 8.42 9.53
CA ASP A 919 -22.79 8.21 10.99
C ASP A 919 -23.54 9.33 11.75
N GLN A 920 -23.31 10.58 11.31
CA GLN A 920 -23.79 11.79 11.99
C GLN A 920 -25.27 12.12 11.73
N ARG A 921 -25.79 11.77 10.56
CA ARG A 921 -27.15 12.11 10.18
C ARG A 921 -28.13 11.07 10.74
N PRO A 922 -29.27 11.47 11.30
CA PRO A 922 -30.30 10.54 11.74
C PRO A 922 -30.76 9.59 10.63
N ALA A 923 -30.94 10.11 9.41
CA ALA A 923 -31.34 9.38 8.22
C ALA A 923 -30.22 8.51 7.60
N GLY A 924 -28.99 8.60 8.11
CA GLY A 924 -27.88 7.76 7.65
C GLY A 924 -27.59 7.91 6.15
N THR A 925 -27.49 6.79 5.43
CA THR A 925 -27.28 6.77 3.96
C THR A 925 -28.44 7.36 3.16
N LEU A 926 -29.63 7.50 3.76
CA LEU A 926 -30.80 8.13 3.12
C LEU A 926 -30.74 9.67 3.16
N ASP A 927 -29.78 10.26 3.90
CA ASP A 927 -29.60 11.71 3.95
C ASP A 927 -29.22 12.27 2.57
N ARG A 928 -29.73 13.47 2.25
CA ARG A 928 -29.50 14.12 0.95
C ARG A 928 -28.00 14.30 0.64
N ASP A 929 -27.18 14.62 1.64
CA ASP A 929 -25.74 14.78 1.44
C ASP A 929 -25.07 13.43 1.11
N CYS A 930 -25.56 12.33 1.70
CA CYS A 930 -25.10 10.97 1.43
C CYS A 930 -25.50 10.49 0.03
N LEU A 931 -26.75 10.72 -0.38
CA LEU A 931 -27.23 10.40 -1.73
C LEU A 931 -26.43 11.16 -2.81
N LEU A 932 -26.14 12.45 -2.57
CA LEU A 932 -25.27 13.24 -3.44
C LEU A 932 -23.85 12.67 -3.49
N LEU A 933 -23.28 12.29 -2.34
CA LEU A 933 -21.95 11.68 -2.29
C LEU A 933 -21.91 10.32 -3.02
N ALA A 934 -22.98 9.53 -2.98
CA ALA A 934 -23.10 8.29 -3.75
C ALA A 934 -23.11 8.56 -5.27
N GLU A 935 -23.85 9.58 -5.72
CA GLU A 935 -23.82 10.05 -7.12
C GLU A 935 -22.40 10.48 -7.54
N LEU A 936 -21.75 11.34 -6.75
CA LEU A 936 -20.39 11.81 -7.02
C LEU A 936 -19.36 10.67 -6.98
N HIS A 937 -19.58 9.66 -6.14
CA HIS A 937 -18.74 8.46 -6.10
C HIS A 937 -18.83 7.66 -7.40
N SER A 938 -20.03 7.49 -7.96
CA SER A 938 -20.22 6.87 -9.28
C SER A 938 -19.46 7.64 -10.36
N VAL A 939 -19.55 8.96 -10.38
CA VAL A 939 -18.78 9.82 -11.30
C VAL A 939 -17.26 9.60 -11.13
N ALA A 940 -16.77 9.48 -9.89
CA ALA A 940 -15.35 9.22 -9.61
C ALA A 940 -14.87 7.82 -10.06
N VAL A 941 -15.76 6.82 -10.07
CA VAL A 941 -15.46 5.48 -10.62
C VAL A 941 -15.26 5.60 -12.13
N ASP A 942 -16.19 6.28 -12.81
CA ASP A 942 -16.18 6.46 -14.26
C ASP A 942 -15.18 7.48 -14.78
N PHE A 943 -14.59 8.32 -13.93
CA PHE A 943 -13.55 9.29 -14.30
C PHE A 943 -12.42 8.65 -15.13
N SER A 944 -12.04 7.42 -14.79
CA SER A 944 -11.03 6.64 -15.51
C SER A 944 -11.36 6.35 -16.99
N LYS A 945 -12.65 6.43 -17.38
CA LYS A 945 -13.15 6.18 -18.73
C LYS A 945 -13.70 7.45 -19.39
N SER A 946 -14.39 8.31 -18.63
CA SER A 946 -15.02 9.53 -19.13
C SER A 946 -14.06 10.71 -19.27
N GLY A 947 -12.98 10.72 -18.47
CA GLY A 947 -12.05 11.85 -18.40
C GLY A 947 -12.59 13.06 -17.63
N ILE A 948 -13.77 12.94 -17.01
CA ILE A 948 -14.41 14.02 -16.26
C ILE A 948 -14.19 13.83 -14.75
N PRO A 949 -13.46 14.75 -14.09
CA PRO A 949 -13.27 14.71 -12.65
C PRO A 949 -14.55 15.13 -11.92
N VAL A 950 -14.66 14.74 -10.66
CA VAL A 950 -15.75 15.20 -9.79
C VAL A 950 -15.65 16.70 -9.55
N ASP A 951 -16.77 17.41 -9.67
CA ASP A 951 -16.86 18.82 -9.26
C ASP A 951 -16.69 18.94 -7.74
N LEU A 952 -15.55 19.50 -7.34
CA LEU A 952 -15.18 19.70 -5.94
C LEU A 952 -16.14 20.64 -5.19
N THR A 953 -16.86 21.51 -5.89
CA THR A 953 -17.81 22.46 -5.29
C THR A 953 -19.11 21.79 -4.83
N ARG A 954 -19.47 20.67 -5.48
CA ARG A 954 -20.63 19.84 -5.11
C ARG A 954 -20.36 18.96 -3.90
N ILE A 955 -19.10 18.66 -3.59
CA ILE A 955 -18.75 17.81 -2.44
C ILE A 955 -19.15 18.55 -1.14
N PRO A 956 -20.00 17.95 -0.29
CA PRO A 956 -20.34 18.51 1.01
C PRO A 956 -19.10 18.89 1.83
N LYS A 957 -19.23 19.92 2.68
CA LYS A 957 -18.12 20.37 3.53
C LYS A 957 -17.67 19.22 4.43
N ARG A 958 -16.34 19.05 4.53
CA ARG A 958 -15.75 18.01 5.39
C ARG A 958 -16.26 18.15 6.83
N PRO A 959 -16.74 17.06 7.45
CA PRO A 959 -17.00 17.05 8.88
C PRO A 959 -15.76 17.45 9.66
N ARG A 960 -15.96 18.21 10.75
CA ARG A 960 -14.88 18.60 11.67
C ARG A 960 -14.55 17.50 12.67
N TYR A 961 -15.57 16.73 13.02
CA TYR A 961 -15.51 15.63 13.96
C TYR A 961 -15.76 14.33 13.19
N TYR A 962 -14.95 13.32 13.45
CA TYR A 962 -15.08 12.00 12.82
C TYR A 962 -15.44 10.95 13.87
N PRO A 963 -16.20 9.92 13.51
CA PRO A 963 -16.45 8.83 14.45
C PRO A 963 -15.14 8.09 14.77
N ASP A 964 -15.06 7.55 15.98
CA ASP A 964 -13.88 6.90 16.56
C ASP A 964 -13.34 5.72 15.73
N PHE A 965 -14.21 4.95 15.08
CA PHE A 965 -13.78 3.86 14.19
C PHE A 965 -13.03 4.33 12.93
N MET A 966 -13.06 5.64 12.62
CA MET A 966 -12.28 6.24 11.54
C MET A 966 -10.93 6.83 12.01
N ALA A 967 -10.57 6.63 13.27
CA ALA A 967 -9.27 7.01 13.79
C ALA A 967 -8.14 6.21 13.08
N PRO A 968 -6.95 6.81 12.89
CA PRO A 968 -5.79 6.06 12.44
C PRO A 968 -5.54 4.87 13.36
N SER A 969 -5.03 3.79 12.78
CA SER A 969 -4.65 2.61 13.53
C SER A 969 -3.32 2.88 14.27
N PRO A 970 -3.05 2.31 15.45
CA PRO A 970 -1.74 2.40 16.07
C PRO A 970 -0.66 1.70 15.21
N ARG A 971 0.60 2.13 15.36
CA ARG A 971 1.73 1.46 14.71
C ARG A 971 2.01 0.11 15.38
N ILE A 972 2.45 -0.87 14.57
CA ILE A 972 2.95 -2.15 15.05
C ILE A 972 4.46 -2.08 14.96
N LYS A 973 5.17 -2.35 16.06
CA LYS A 973 6.59 -2.68 16.00
C LYS A 973 6.71 -4.20 16.10
N ILE A 974 7.34 -4.79 15.09
CA ILE A 974 7.77 -6.19 15.13
C ILE A 974 9.21 -6.17 15.63
N ALA A 975 9.38 -6.43 16.93
CA ALA A 975 10.67 -6.80 17.52
C ALA A 975 10.62 -8.29 17.90
N ASP A 976 11.36 -8.74 18.93
CA ASP A 976 11.28 -10.11 19.45
C ASP A 976 9.87 -10.49 19.95
N SER A 977 9.00 -9.49 20.17
CA SER A 977 7.57 -9.68 20.39
C SER A 977 6.73 -8.61 19.68
N ILE A 978 5.48 -8.93 19.32
CA ILE A 978 4.54 -7.99 18.68
C ILE A 978 4.13 -6.94 19.70
N GLU A 979 4.57 -5.70 19.53
CA GLU A 979 4.18 -4.60 20.41
C GLU A 979 3.31 -3.60 19.65
N VAL A 980 2.11 -3.34 20.20
CA VAL A 980 1.26 -2.25 19.74
C VAL A 980 1.79 -1.00 20.42
N VAL A 981 2.48 -0.17 19.64
CA VAL A 981 2.89 1.15 20.13
C VAL A 981 1.64 2.01 20.10
N GLU A 982 1.05 2.24 21.27
CA GLU A 982 0.07 3.31 21.48
C GLU A 982 0.78 4.63 21.29
N GLU A 983 1.02 5.01 20.03
CA GLU A 983 1.30 6.39 19.76
C GLU A 983 0.01 7.15 20.03
N GLU A 984 0.08 8.17 20.88
CA GLU A 984 -0.92 9.24 20.93
C GLU A 984 -0.86 10.02 19.59
N GLN A 985 -1.16 9.33 18.49
CA GLN A 985 -1.32 9.88 17.15
C GLN A 985 -2.68 10.55 17.08
N TYR A 986 -2.72 11.78 17.57
CA TYR A 986 -3.44 12.79 16.83
C TYR A 986 -2.41 13.51 15.97
N LEU A 987 -2.81 13.94 14.78
CA LEU A 987 -2.13 14.97 13.99
C LEU A 987 -2.06 16.28 14.79
N ALA A 988 -1.43 16.26 15.95
CA ALA A 988 -0.83 17.42 16.56
C ALA A 988 0.42 17.66 15.72
N GLU A 989 0.24 18.42 14.64
CA GLU A 989 1.29 19.35 14.26
C GLU A 989 1.75 20.04 15.53
N ASP A 990 3.06 20.14 15.70
CA ASP A 990 3.66 20.63 16.93
C ASP A 990 2.91 21.88 17.43
N GLU A 991 2.37 21.82 18.66
CA GLU A 991 1.53 22.90 19.23
C GLU A 991 2.26 24.25 19.32
N ASP A 992 3.59 24.25 19.09
CA ASP A 992 4.48 25.40 19.16
C ASP A 992 4.84 26.02 17.79
N ASP A 993 4.27 25.56 16.67
CA ASP A 993 4.50 26.20 15.37
C ASP A 993 3.33 27.10 14.96
N ASP A 994 3.51 28.42 15.09
CA ASP A 994 2.53 29.45 14.72
C ASP A 994 2.18 29.45 13.21
N GLU A 995 2.99 28.81 12.36
CA GLU A 995 2.84 28.80 10.89
C GLU A 995 1.99 27.64 10.34
N ASP A 996 1.76 26.56 11.10
CA ASP A 996 0.99 25.40 10.65
C ASP A 996 -0.48 25.46 11.16
N GLU A 997 -1.41 25.66 10.21
CA GLU A 997 -2.86 25.72 10.43
C GLU A 997 -3.57 24.45 9.90
N ARG A 998 -3.05 23.22 10.06
CA ARG A 998 -3.90 22.06 9.72
C ARG A 998 -4.96 21.89 10.81
N PRO A 999 -6.27 21.89 10.48
CA PRO A 999 -7.31 21.66 11.47
C PRO A 999 -7.14 20.27 12.06
N GLN A 1000 -6.91 20.18 13.37
CA GLN A 1000 -6.79 18.92 14.09
C GLN A 1000 -8.08 18.10 13.89
N ARG A 1001 -7.96 16.88 13.35
CA ARG A 1001 -9.09 15.96 13.27
C ARG A 1001 -9.44 15.52 14.68
N ARG A 1002 -10.63 15.86 15.15
CA ARG A 1002 -11.16 15.41 16.44
C ARG A 1002 -12.10 14.24 16.23
N TYR A 1003 -12.12 13.33 17.20
CA TYR A 1003 -12.87 12.10 17.10
C TYR A 1003 -13.92 12.03 18.21
N TYR A 1004 -15.07 11.42 17.93
CA TYR A 1004 -16.11 11.18 18.91
C TYR A 1004 -16.51 9.72 18.93
N LYS A 1005 -16.97 9.24 20.09
CA LYS A 1005 -17.52 7.90 20.26
C LYS A 1005 -18.83 7.77 19.48
N SER A 1006 -18.83 7.04 18.37
CA SER A 1006 -20.04 6.81 17.56
C SER A 1006 -20.98 5.84 18.25
N ASN A 1007 -22.28 6.13 18.26
CA ASN A 1007 -23.32 5.23 18.80
C ASN A 1007 -23.92 4.31 17.73
N ARG A 1008 -23.48 4.44 16.47
CA ARG A 1008 -23.92 3.55 15.37
C ARG A 1008 -23.18 2.22 15.44
N ILE A 1009 -23.67 1.25 14.68
CA ILE A 1009 -23.18 -0.13 14.71
C ILE A 1009 -21.66 -0.23 14.49
N LEU A 1010 -21.11 0.53 13.56
CA LEU A 1010 -19.66 0.53 13.29
C LEU A 1010 -18.84 1.02 14.49
N GLY A 1011 -19.31 2.04 15.21
CA GLY A 1011 -18.67 2.52 16.42
C GLY A 1011 -18.73 1.50 17.56
N VAL A 1012 -19.89 0.85 17.73
CA VAL A 1012 -20.07 -0.22 18.72
C VAL A 1012 -19.10 -1.37 18.43
N MET A 1013 -19.11 -1.88 17.21
CA MET A 1013 -18.26 -2.99 16.77
C MET A 1013 -16.76 -2.68 16.88
N TYR A 1014 -16.35 -1.45 16.55
CA TYR A 1014 -14.97 -1.01 16.71
C TYR A 1014 -14.49 -1.11 18.16
N ARG A 1015 -15.34 -0.71 19.12
CA ARG A 1015 -15.02 -0.72 20.55
C ARG A 1015 -15.19 -2.08 21.21
N ASN A 1016 -15.96 -2.98 20.63
CA ASN A 1016 -16.06 -4.38 21.07
C ASN A 1016 -14.72 -5.12 20.94
N ILE A 1017 -13.74 -4.56 20.23
CA ILE A 1017 -12.41 -5.16 20.03
C ILE A 1017 -11.34 -4.34 20.75
N ASN A 1018 -10.89 -4.85 21.90
CA ASN A 1018 -9.69 -4.38 22.58
C ASN A 1018 -8.45 -5.14 22.06
N GLU A 1019 -7.55 -4.44 21.36
CA GLU A 1019 -6.36 -5.04 20.75
C GLU A 1019 -5.39 -5.62 21.78
N GLN A 1020 -5.20 -4.94 22.91
CA GLN A 1020 -4.29 -5.40 23.96
C GLN A 1020 -4.84 -6.63 24.68
N GLU A 1021 -6.12 -6.61 25.06
CA GLU A 1021 -6.79 -7.77 25.67
C GLU A 1021 -6.79 -8.96 24.71
N PHE A 1022 -7.08 -8.73 23.43
CA PHE A 1022 -7.05 -9.77 22.41
C PHE A 1022 -5.64 -10.35 22.24
N LEU A 1023 -4.60 -9.51 22.13
CA LEU A 1023 -3.21 -9.97 22.08
C LEU A 1023 -2.81 -10.75 23.34
N ASN A 1024 -3.22 -10.29 24.51
CA ASN A 1024 -2.96 -10.99 25.77
C ASN A 1024 -3.69 -12.34 25.82
N ALA A 1025 -4.93 -12.41 25.34
CA ALA A 1025 -5.69 -13.66 25.24
C ALA A 1025 -5.03 -14.65 24.28
N VAL A 1026 -4.60 -14.20 23.10
CA VAL A 1026 -3.86 -15.01 22.12
C VAL A 1026 -2.53 -15.49 22.70
N ARG A 1027 -1.77 -14.61 23.37
CA ARG A 1027 -0.51 -14.96 24.03
C ARG A 1027 -0.72 -15.97 25.17
N ASN A 1028 -1.76 -15.80 25.97
CA ASN A 1028 -2.08 -16.70 27.09
C ASN A 1028 -2.54 -18.07 26.59
N ALA A 1029 -3.28 -18.13 25.47
CA ALA A 1029 -3.61 -19.38 24.82
C ALA A 1029 -2.35 -20.16 24.37
N SER A 1030 -1.29 -19.46 23.97
CA SER A 1030 0.00 -20.04 23.56
C SER A 1030 1.06 -20.20 24.67
N LYS A 1031 0.79 -19.78 25.91
CA LYS A 1031 1.81 -19.72 27.00
C LYS A 1031 1.96 -21.03 27.78
N LEU A 1032 1.17 -22.05 27.48
CA LEU A 1032 1.07 -23.24 28.32
C LEU A 1032 2.27 -24.20 28.25
N ARG A 1033 3.26 -23.96 27.37
CA ARG A 1033 4.34 -24.94 27.10
C ARG A 1033 5.66 -24.24 26.76
N ARG A 1034 6.53 -24.02 27.76
CA ARG A 1034 7.93 -23.65 27.55
C ARG A 1034 8.78 -24.84 27.97
N ASP A 1035 9.41 -25.48 26.99
CA ASP A 1035 10.60 -26.29 27.21
C ASP A 1035 11.78 -25.57 26.56
N ASP A 1036 12.93 -25.61 27.23
CA ASP A 1036 14.18 -24.95 26.82
C ASP A 1036 14.90 -25.67 25.66
N ASN A 1037 14.33 -26.76 25.12
CA ASN A 1037 14.79 -27.39 23.89
C ASN A 1037 14.18 -26.70 22.66
N THR A 1038 15.02 -26.25 21.73
CA THR A 1038 14.54 -25.74 20.43
C THR A 1038 13.78 -26.85 19.71
N LEU A 1039 12.51 -26.60 19.36
CA LEU A 1039 11.63 -27.58 18.69
C LEU A 1039 12.30 -28.23 17.47
N LEU A 1040 13.09 -27.48 16.72
CA LEU A 1040 13.86 -27.99 15.59
C LEU A 1040 14.89 -29.07 15.99
N ASN A 1041 15.54 -28.96 17.14
CA ASN A 1041 16.45 -30.01 17.63
C ASN A 1041 15.69 -31.28 18.02
N ALA A 1042 14.50 -31.14 18.62
CA ALA A 1042 13.68 -32.31 18.95
C ALA A 1042 13.17 -33.03 17.68
N ILE A 1043 12.83 -32.28 16.62
CA ILE A 1043 12.50 -32.86 15.31
C ILE A 1043 13.73 -33.54 14.71
N TRP A 1044 14.92 -32.94 14.84
CA TRP A 1044 16.16 -33.54 14.39
C TRP A 1044 16.44 -34.87 15.10
N ASP A 1045 16.28 -34.93 16.42
CA ASP A 1045 16.47 -36.18 17.18
C ASP A 1045 15.52 -37.28 16.71
N TYR A 1046 14.25 -36.95 16.42
CA TYR A 1046 13.30 -37.88 15.82
C TYR A 1046 13.78 -38.37 14.44
N VAL A 1047 14.10 -37.45 13.52
CA VAL A 1047 14.59 -37.80 12.18
C VAL A 1047 15.84 -38.67 12.28
N ALA A 1048 16.83 -38.29 13.09
CA ALA A 1048 18.06 -39.03 13.25
C ALA A 1048 17.83 -40.46 13.78
N SER A 1049 16.84 -40.65 14.65
CA SER A 1049 16.46 -41.98 15.13
C SER A 1049 15.75 -42.84 14.07
N GLU A 1050 14.85 -42.24 13.27
CA GLU A 1050 14.11 -42.95 12.22
C GLU A 1050 14.99 -43.26 10.99
N THR A 1051 16.06 -42.50 10.79
CA THR A 1051 16.98 -42.64 9.66
C THR A 1051 18.33 -43.21 10.08
N GLU A 1052 18.40 -43.90 11.22
CA GLU A 1052 19.63 -44.52 11.70
C GLU A 1052 20.17 -45.52 10.66
N GLY A 1053 21.43 -45.32 10.23
CA GLY A 1053 22.09 -46.16 9.22
C GLY A 1053 22.07 -45.62 7.78
N PHE A 1054 21.33 -44.53 7.49
CA PHE A 1054 21.41 -43.85 6.19
C PHE A 1054 22.66 -42.98 6.07
N GLN A 1055 23.31 -43.01 4.91
CA GLN A 1055 24.49 -42.17 4.61
C GLN A 1055 24.07 -40.90 3.88
N TRP A 1056 24.03 -39.76 4.58
CA TRP A 1056 23.62 -38.47 4.01
C TRP A 1056 24.72 -37.39 4.09
N ASP A 1057 25.81 -37.63 4.83
CA ASP A 1057 26.86 -36.62 5.08
C ASP A 1057 27.50 -36.06 3.80
N HIS A 1058 27.56 -36.87 2.75
CA HIS A 1058 28.13 -36.49 1.45
C HIS A 1058 27.32 -35.39 0.74
N LEU A 1059 26.05 -35.17 1.13
CA LEU A 1059 25.13 -34.18 0.55
C LEU A 1059 25.03 -32.89 1.38
N VAL A 1060 25.79 -32.74 2.48
CA VAL A 1060 25.72 -31.55 3.35
C VAL A 1060 26.07 -30.27 2.59
N GLU A 1061 27.02 -30.34 1.66
CA GLU A 1061 27.40 -29.19 0.83
C GLU A 1061 26.29 -28.81 -0.17
N ASP A 1062 25.52 -29.79 -0.65
CA ASP A 1062 24.33 -29.51 -1.47
C ASP A 1062 23.21 -28.89 -0.62
N GLY A 1063 23.08 -29.30 0.65
CA GLY A 1063 22.21 -28.63 1.61
C GLY A 1063 22.55 -27.17 1.85
N ARG A 1064 23.86 -26.85 1.90
CA ARG A 1064 24.32 -25.45 1.94
C ARG A 1064 23.91 -24.67 0.69
N LYS A 1065 24.08 -25.24 -0.51
CA LYS A 1065 23.66 -24.61 -1.78
C LYS A 1065 22.18 -24.27 -1.78
N VAL A 1066 21.35 -25.24 -1.39
CA VAL A 1066 19.88 -25.07 -1.36
C VAL A 1066 19.47 -23.96 -0.42
N LYS A 1067 20.09 -23.90 0.78
CA LYS A 1067 19.88 -22.80 1.75
C LYS A 1067 20.26 -21.44 1.16
N ASP A 1068 21.46 -21.33 0.59
CA ASP A 1068 21.96 -20.07 0.03
C ASP A 1068 21.06 -19.56 -1.11
N ILE A 1069 20.60 -20.45 -2.00
CA ILE A 1069 19.68 -20.11 -3.10
C ILE A 1069 18.34 -19.60 -2.56
N TYR A 1070 17.78 -20.28 -1.56
CA TYR A 1070 16.52 -19.89 -0.94
C TYR A 1070 16.62 -18.52 -0.26
N GLU A 1071 17.61 -18.35 0.63
CA GLU A 1071 17.78 -17.11 1.40
C GLU A 1071 18.02 -15.91 0.48
N ASP A 1072 18.82 -16.09 -0.58
CA ASP A 1072 19.06 -15.03 -1.55
C ASP A 1072 17.79 -14.63 -2.29
N LYS A 1073 17.00 -15.60 -2.76
CA LYS A 1073 15.75 -15.30 -3.48
C LYS A 1073 14.69 -14.71 -2.54
N LEU A 1074 14.67 -15.11 -1.27
CA LEU A 1074 13.79 -14.52 -0.27
C LEU A 1074 14.12 -13.04 -0.03
N ARG A 1075 15.41 -12.69 0.07
CA ARG A 1075 15.85 -11.29 0.19
C ARG A 1075 15.48 -10.45 -1.03
N GLU A 1076 15.55 -11.02 -2.23
CA GLU A 1076 15.06 -10.36 -3.45
C GLU A 1076 13.57 -10.03 -3.35
N ILE A 1077 12.74 -11.00 -2.92
CA ILE A 1077 11.28 -10.78 -2.73
C ILE A 1077 11.04 -9.70 -1.67
N MET A 1078 11.71 -9.77 -0.52
CA MET A 1078 11.60 -8.79 0.55
C MET A 1078 11.91 -7.37 0.06
N GLN A 1079 12.94 -7.19 -0.77
CA GLN A 1079 13.29 -5.90 -1.33
C GLN A 1079 12.28 -5.44 -2.40
N GLN A 1080 11.96 -6.32 -3.35
CA GLN A 1080 11.11 -6.04 -4.52
C GLN A 1080 9.73 -5.49 -4.15
N TYR A 1081 9.13 -6.02 -3.09
CA TYR A 1081 7.77 -5.67 -2.67
C TYR A 1081 7.69 -4.60 -1.58
N SER A 1082 8.83 -4.04 -1.16
CA SER A 1082 8.85 -2.88 -0.27
C SER A 1082 8.33 -1.62 -0.97
N LYS A 1083 8.00 -0.56 -0.20
CA LYS A 1083 7.51 0.71 -0.78
C LYS A 1083 8.58 1.47 -1.55
N THR A 1084 9.83 1.33 -1.12
CA THR A 1084 11.01 1.91 -1.77
C THR A 1084 12.02 0.79 -2.07
N PRO A 1085 11.81 -0.06 -3.10
CA PRO A 1085 12.64 -1.24 -3.39
C PRO A 1085 14.12 -0.95 -3.63
N TRP A 1086 14.45 0.29 -3.93
CA TRP A 1086 15.81 0.75 -4.12
C TRP A 1086 16.53 1.07 -2.80
N LYS A 1087 15.84 1.08 -1.65
CA LYS A 1087 16.40 1.44 -0.33
C LYS A 1087 15.93 0.60 0.86
N SER A 1088 14.68 0.16 0.86
CA SER A 1088 14.08 -0.61 1.97
C SER A 1088 13.78 -2.05 1.58
N SER A 1089 13.45 -2.86 2.59
CA SER A 1089 13.00 -4.25 2.44
C SER A 1089 11.92 -4.56 3.46
N LEU A 1090 11.06 -5.52 3.15
CA LEU A 1090 10.09 -6.10 4.07
C LEU A 1090 10.80 -7.00 5.09
N THR A 1091 10.14 -7.29 6.21
CA THR A 1091 10.57 -8.33 7.14
C THR A 1091 10.28 -9.72 6.57
N GLU A 1092 11.04 -10.73 7.00
CA GLU A 1092 10.82 -12.13 6.59
C GLU A 1092 9.41 -12.60 6.94
N VAL A 1093 8.92 -12.22 8.12
CA VAL A 1093 7.59 -12.60 8.60
C VAL A 1093 6.47 -12.02 7.74
N GLU A 1094 6.61 -10.80 7.20
CA GLU A 1094 5.65 -10.23 6.24
C GLU A 1094 5.55 -11.07 4.96
N VAL A 1095 6.69 -11.53 4.45
CA VAL A 1095 6.74 -12.35 3.24
C VAL A 1095 6.13 -13.72 3.49
N VAL A 1096 6.53 -14.39 4.58
CA VAL A 1096 6.02 -15.73 4.98
C VAL A 1096 4.51 -15.71 5.23
N MET A 1097 4.02 -14.67 5.91
CA MET A 1097 2.59 -14.46 6.14
C MET A 1097 1.83 -14.10 4.86
N GLY A 1098 2.52 -13.55 3.86
CA GLY A 1098 1.92 -13.11 2.62
C GLY A 1098 1.19 -11.77 2.72
N SER A 1099 1.58 -10.89 3.66
CA SER A 1099 0.94 -9.59 3.86
C SER A 1099 1.95 -8.50 4.23
N ILE A 1100 1.95 -7.42 3.44
CA ILE A 1100 2.80 -6.25 3.66
C ILE A 1100 2.23 -5.37 4.77
N LEU A 1101 3.07 -5.08 5.76
CA LEU A 1101 2.79 -4.25 6.91
C LEU A 1101 3.15 -2.81 6.62
N GLY A 1102 2.20 -2.08 6.04
CA GLY A 1102 2.38 -0.66 5.75
C GLY A 1102 2.91 0.11 6.97
N GLN A 1103 3.99 0.88 6.77
CA GLN A 1103 4.67 1.67 7.82
C GLN A 1103 3.77 2.73 8.50
N ASN A 1104 2.65 3.09 7.88
CA ASN A 1104 1.78 4.21 8.28
C ASN A 1104 0.38 3.78 8.74
N SER A 1105 0.30 2.73 9.57
CA SER A 1105 -0.91 2.25 10.27
C SER A 1105 -2.04 1.61 9.46
N LYS A 1106 -2.24 2.01 8.20
CA LYS A 1106 -3.28 1.44 7.31
C LYS A 1106 -2.65 0.93 6.03
N GLN A 1107 -2.89 -0.34 5.72
CA GLN A 1107 -2.47 -0.95 4.47
C GLN A 1107 -3.12 -0.22 3.29
N SER A 1108 -2.30 0.32 2.40
CA SER A 1108 -2.75 1.02 1.19
C SER A 1108 -3.36 0.02 0.19
N ARG A 1109 -4.05 0.51 -0.84
CA ARG A 1109 -4.50 -0.37 -1.93
C ARG A 1109 -3.31 -1.02 -2.66
N ARG A 1110 -2.27 -0.24 -2.88
CA ARG A 1110 -1.00 -0.70 -3.46
C ARG A 1110 -0.40 -1.83 -2.63
N ASP A 1111 -0.35 -1.69 -1.31
CA ASP A 1111 0.22 -2.71 -0.42
C ASP A 1111 -0.54 -4.05 -0.54
N LYS A 1112 -1.85 -4.03 -0.80
CA LYS A 1112 -2.66 -5.24 -1.01
C LYS A 1112 -2.39 -5.91 -2.34
N GLU A 1113 -2.36 -5.14 -3.42
CA GLU A 1113 -2.03 -5.64 -4.76
C GLU A 1113 -0.61 -6.24 -4.76
N ALA A 1114 0.35 -5.53 -4.16
CA ALA A 1114 1.71 -6.03 -3.95
C ALA A 1114 1.76 -7.30 -3.07
N SER A 1115 0.96 -7.38 -2.00
CA SER A 1115 0.88 -8.59 -1.16
C SER A 1115 0.37 -9.81 -1.91
N GLN A 1116 -0.53 -9.63 -2.90
CA GLN A 1116 -0.97 -10.73 -3.74
C GLN A 1116 0.15 -11.27 -4.63
N SER A 1117 0.80 -10.40 -5.41
CA SER A 1117 1.90 -10.81 -6.28
C SER A 1117 3.08 -11.37 -5.49
N MET A 1118 3.37 -10.81 -4.31
CA MET A 1118 4.40 -11.32 -3.40
C MET A 1118 4.11 -12.75 -2.94
N ARG A 1119 2.86 -13.06 -2.60
CA ARG A 1119 2.47 -14.43 -2.23
C ARG A 1119 2.69 -15.42 -3.36
N GLU A 1120 2.34 -15.02 -4.58
CA GLU A 1120 2.53 -15.86 -5.78
C GLU A 1120 4.04 -16.12 -6.03
N GLU A 1121 4.90 -15.10 -6.00
CA GLU A 1121 6.35 -15.29 -6.19
C GLU A 1121 7.00 -16.08 -5.04
N TYR A 1122 6.57 -15.85 -3.79
CA TYR A 1122 7.04 -16.62 -2.65
C TYR A 1122 6.61 -18.09 -2.71
N GLN A 1123 5.39 -18.37 -3.19
CA GLN A 1123 4.93 -19.74 -3.45
C GLN A 1123 5.81 -20.47 -4.46
N GLU A 1124 6.16 -19.80 -5.55
CA GLU A 1124 7.06 -20.36 -6.57
C GLU A 1124 8.44 -20.67 -5.97
N LEU A 1125 8.99 -19.78 -5.16
CA LEU A 1125 10.25 -20.00 -4.44
C LEU A 1125 10.18 -21.24 -3.53
N VAL A 1126 9.14 -21.37 -2.71
CA VAL A 1126 9.01 -22.52 -1.82
C VAL A 1126 8.89 -23.82 -2.62
N ASN A 1127 8.04 -23.85 -3.65
CA ASN A 1127 7.86 -25.05 -4.47
C ASN A 1127 9.15 -25.47 -5.16
N PHE A 1128 9.91 -24.50 -5.68
CA PHE A 1128 11.22 -24.75 -6.25
C PHE A 1128 12.20 -25.31 -5.22
N THR A 1129 12.23 -24.73 -4.01
CA THR A 1129 13.08 -25.19 -2.92
C THR A 1129 12.75 -26.62 -2.52
N ILE A 1130 11.47 -26.98 -2.41
CA ILE A 1130 11.03 -28.36 -2.17
C ILE A 1130 11.50 -29.31 -3.30
N SER A 1131 11.45 -28.86 -4.56
CA SER A 1131 11.94 -29.65 -5.69
C SER A 1131 13.43 -29.96 -5.58
N MET A 1132 14.25 -28.98 -5.19
CA MET A 1132 15.69 -29.18 -4.97
C MET A 1132 15.97 -30.11 -3.79
N LEU A 1133 15.22 -29.96 -2.69
CA LEU A 1133 15.34 -30.81 -1.49
C LEU A 1133 15.01 -32.27 -1.77
N THR A 1134 14.15 -32.54 -2.77
CA THR A 1134 13.69 -33.89 -3.12
C THR A 1134 14.30 -34.43 -4.42
N ASP A 1135 15.20 -33.69 -5.07
CA ASP A 1135 15.85 -34.08 -6.33
C ASP A 1135 14.90 -34.62 -7.42
N ARG A 1136 13.69 -34.06 -7.53
CA ARG A 1136 12.66 -34.56 -8.44
C ARG A 1136 13.06 -34.55 -9.91
N ASP A 1137 14.02 -33.70 -10.26
CA ASP A 1137 14.54 -33.56 -11.61
C ASP A 1137 15.47 -34.71 -12.02
N SER A 1138 16.07 -35.42 -11.05
CA SER A 1138 16.98 -36.56 -11.28
C SER A 1138 16.34 -37.94 -11.12
N GLY A 1139 15.02 -38.01 -10.89
CA GLY A 1139 14.30 -39.27 -10.61
C GLY A 1139 13.94 -39.51 -9.15
N GLY A 1140 14.54 -38.76 -8.21
CA GLY A 1140 14.20 -38.81 -6.78
C GLY A 1140 14.79 -39.99 -5.99
N ASP A 1141 15.84 -40.63 -6.49
CA ASP A 1141 16.42 -41.83 -5.84
C ASP A 1141 17.08 -41.53 -4.47
N ASP A 1142 17.61 -40.31 -4.26
CA ASP A 1142 18.27 -39.87 -3.01
C ASP A 1142 17.44 -38.79 -2.24
N SER A 1143 16.12 -38.73 -2.44
CA SER A 1143 15.27 -37.67 -1.86
C SER A 1143 15.36 -37.60 -0.33
N LEU A 1144 15.44 -38.76 0.34
CA LEU A 1144 15.49 -38.85 1.80
C LEU A 1144 16.83 -38.34 2.33
N GLU A 1145 17.94 -38.88 1.82
CA GLU A 1145 19.31 -38.53 2.18
C GLU A 1145 19.58 -37.03 1.98
N ARG A 1146 19.14 -36.48 0.84
CA ARG A 1146 19.29 -35.05 0.57
C ARG A 1146 18.50 -34.20 1.55
N SER A 1147 17.24 -34.59 1.83
CA SER A 1147 16.40 -33.85 2.77
C SER A 1147 16.99 -33.84 4.20
N ILE A 1148 17.59 -34.95 4.65
CA ILE A 1148 18.28 -35.05 5.94
C ILE A 1148 19.50 -34.13 5.97
N ALA A 1149 20.35 -34.19 4.95
CA ALA A 1149 21.56 -33.35 4.86
C ALA A 1149 21.23 -31.85 4.88
N CYS A 1150 20.17 -31.45 4.18
CA CYS A 1150 19.69 -30.07 4.17
C CYS A 1150 19.18 -29.63 5.54
N PHE A 1151 18.40 -30.49 6.22
CA PHE A 1151 17.90 -30.19 7.56
C PHE A 1151 19.02 -30.11 8.59
N TRP A 1152 19.98 -31.04 8.56
CA TRP A 1152 21.15 -31.01 9.42
C TRP A 1152 21.95 -29.72 9.24
N HIS A 1153 22.23 -29.34 7.98
CA HIS A 1153 22.95 -28.11 7.67
C HIS A 1153 22.18 -26.87 8.14
N ALA A 1154 20.85 -26.86 8.05
CA ALA A 1154 20.06 -25.74 8.53
C ALA A 1154 20.24 -25.49 10.05
N LEU A 1155 20.52 -26.54 10.84
CA LEU A 1155 20.72 -26.47 12.29
C LEU A 1155 22.17 -26.24 12.70
N HIS A 1156 23.12 -26.93 12.06
CA HIS A 1156 24.52 -26.98 12.48
C HIS A 1156 25.45 -26.15 11.59
N GLY A 1157 24.97 -25.71 10.43
CA GLY A 1157 25.72 -24.88 9.50
C GLY A 1157 26.05 -23.53 10.12
N LYS A 1158 27.33 -23.19 10.20
CA LYS A 1158 27.76 -21.83 10.58
C LYS A 1158 27.27 -20.84 9.52
N TYR A 1159 26.72 -19.71 9.96
CA TYR A 1159 26.42 -18.60 9.06
C TYR A 1159 27.71 -18.17 8.35
N SER A 1160 27.79 -18.36 7.03
CA SER A 1160 28.94 -17.96 6.19
C SER A 1160 28.93 -16.45 5.86
N GLY A 1161 28.15 -15.66 6.59
CA GLY A 1161 28.00 -14.22 6.38
C GLY A 1161 29.26 -13.44 6.77
N SER A 1162 29.79 -12.69 5.79
CA SER A 1162 30.84 -11.67 5.89
C SER A 1162 30.80 -10.83 7.18
N ARG A 1163 31.99 -10.34 7.61
CA ARG A 1163 32.29 -9.55 8.82
C ARG A 1163 31.40 -8.31 9.10
N SER A 1164 30.43 -7.98 8.26
CA SER A 1164 29.47 -6.90 8.46
C SER A 1164 28.35 -7.35 9.43
N GLN A 1165 28.47 -6.92 10.68
CA GLN A 1165 27.63 -7.24 11.85
C GLN A 1165 26.15 -6.79 11.80
N LYS A 1166 25.55 -6.53 10.63
CA LYS A 1166 24.22 -5.87 10.56
C LYS A 1166 23.08 -6.64 9.89
N LYS A 1167 23.28 -7.87 9.39
CA LYS A 1167 22.17 -8.63 8.76
C LYS A 1167 21.55 -9.65 9.69
N VAL A 1168 20.23 -9.54 9.86
CA VAL A 1168 19.38 -10.49 10.59
C VAL A 1168 19.41 -11.84 9.86
N ALA A 1169 19.63 -12.91 10.63
CA ALA A 1169 19.54 -14.29 10.17
C ALA A 1169 18.10 -14.61 9.73
N LEU A 1170 17.93 -15.28 8.59
CA LEU A 1170 16.61 -15.72 8.12
C LEU A 1170 16.24 -17.03 8.81
N LEU A 1171 14.97 -17.17 9.19
CA LEU A 1171 14.47 -18.21 10.08
C LEU A 1171 13.52 -19.21 9.40
N SER A 1172 13.05 -18.95 8.17
CA SER A 1172 12.08 -19.80 7.49
C SER A 1172 12.69 -21.06 6.84
N PHE A 1173 13.95 -21.02 6.42
CA PHE A 1173 14.59 -22.16 5.73
C PHE A 1173 14.67 -23.44 6.57
N PRO A 1174 15.10 -23.42 7.85
CA PRO A 1174 15.12 -24.61 8.70
C PRO A 1174 13.76 -25.31 8.77
N TRP A 1175 12.66 -24.54 8.80
CA TRP A 1175 11.31 -25.08 8.82
C TRP A 1175 10.92 -25.76 7.51
N ILE A 1176 11.32 -25.20 6.36
CA ILE A 1176 11.08 -25.82 5.05
C ILE A 1176 11.88 -27.13 4.95
N ALA A 1177 13.14 -27.14 5.37
CA ALA A 1177 13.99 -28.32 5.35
C ALA A 1177 13.45 -29.43 6.27
N ALA A 1178 13.09 -29.09 7.52
CA ALA A 1178 12.47 -30.01 8.48
C ALA A 1178 11.19 -30.62 7.92
N MET A 1179 10.32 -29.78 7.34
CA MET A 1179 9.05 -30.19 6.75
C MET A 1179 9.25 -31.21 5.64
N VAL A 1180 10.15 -30.96 4.68
CA VAL A 1180 10.42 -31.89 3.57
C VAL A 1180 11.05 -33.17 4.08
N CYS A 1181 11.98 -33.09 5.04
CA CYS A 1181 12.61 -34.26 5.61
C CYS A 1181 11.58 -35.18 6.30
N LEU A 1182 10.66 -34.61 7.08
CA LEU A 1182 9.56 -35.37 7.68
C LEU A 1182 8.62 -36.00 6.63
N GLN A 1183 8.42 -35.37 5.46
CA GLN A 1183 7.65 -35.97 4.35
C GLN A 1183 8.30 -37.22 3.80
N GLU A 1184 9.60 -37.17 3.58
CA GLU A 1184 10.33 -38.29 3.02
C GLU A 1184 10.50 -39.42 4.04
N VAL A 1185 10.63 -39.10 5.34
CA VAL A 1185 10.58 -40.10 6.42
C VAL A 1185 9.20 -40.80 6.47
N ASP A 1186 8.08 -40.07 6.47
CA ASP A 1186 6.73 -40.66 6.44
C ASP A 1186 6.51 -41.51 5.17
N ARG A 1187 6.99 -41.04 4.02
CA ARG A 1187 6.94 -41.83 2.77
C ARG A 1187 7.73 -43.13 2.90
N PHE A 1188 8.94 -43.08 3.44
CA PHE A 1188 9.79 -44.24 3.66
C PHE A 1188 9.15 -45.24 4.62
N GLN A 1189 8.60 -44.77 5.74
CA GLN A 1189 7.88 -45.60 6.71
C GLN A 1189 6.69 -46.32 6.05
N ARG A 1190 5.86 -45.60 5.26
CA ARG A 1190 4.73 -46.23 4.54
C ARG A 1190 5.15 -47.24 3.48
N ALA A 1191 6.33 -47.09 2.89
CA ALA A 1191 6.88 -48.02 1.91
C ALA A 1191 7.47 -49.30 2.56
N THR A 1192 7.85 -49.23 3.84
CA THR A 1192 8.51 -50.33 4.57
C THR A 1192 7.60 -51.14 5.48
N VAL A 1193 6.37 -50.67 5.76
CA VAL A 1193 5.34 -51.51 6.42
C VAL A 1193 4.79 -52.52 5.39
N PRO A 1194 4.97 -53.84 5.58
CA PRO A 1194 4.33 -54.82 4.72
C PRO A 1194 2.82 -54.82 5.00
N PHE A 1195 2.02 -54.80 3.93
CA PHE A 1195 0.58 -55.12 3.98
C PHE A 1195 0.34 -56.53 4.50
#